data_AF-A0A954V9Q4-F1
#
_entry.id   AF-A0A954V9Q4-F1
#
_cell.length_a   1.000
_cell.length_b   1.000
_cell.length_c   1.000
_cell.angle_alpha   90.00
_cell.angle_beta   90.00
_cell.angle_gamma   90.00
#
_symmetry.space_group_name_H-M   'P 1'
#
loop_
_entity.id
_entity.type
_entity.pdbx_description
1 polymer ?
#
loop_
_entity_poly.entity_id
_entity_poly.type
_entity_poly.pdbx_seq_one_letter_code
_entity_poly.pdbx_strand_id
1 'polypeptide(L)'
;MCGKVSLSAMLVTAIAFACLATDTLVAAPAPAVNATVLGIRDRQFTLNGEPTFLLGFSYYRALGAPEAFIRLDLDDLQAHGFNWLRVWATWGAFDNDVSAVDSQGGSRDPYMKKLQWLVAECDRRGKVVDVTLTRGRRSEEPLAGGSLPDFESHRRAVDVIVNALRQHRNWYLDLAIERDVRDSLLEMEHDFLAVHRPRNAQSPKQTAVRTRELLAMTAEFERPAPIHHQEPFRRGYGTWEPVADDFLNDLRGAVAGGAAGWCFHNGSQRSTPDNQPRRSFDLRDERLIDQLDTVERSVLAQVGAVLAESNAPAAMDRLRVMVETDAGGDPDDEQSLVRFLLYANEWDVEGIICNRAAAREGENRNRERTGLAIVERMVKAYAECYPSLLQHDPRYPRPEQLLARTVAGYGDNNEAVELILAAVDAADPRPVWYMNWGTDHGSAPSSLKLALDQVLRERGPSGYATFKNRLRLSSDDQFGDHTTKREPPFTLWVDTFRPELDRNRWYHRFSALTATAGDFNVQRDVLTGHGPLGASYPLNTTQPQKEGDSMTFLYLIPTGMNEPEQPTWGSWAGRYGRNENHGDRPYYWANQQDTWQGTTHRDNTLARWAIHLQNDFKARLDWCVTDAKDANHPPVPDVNGLLRRTVAAGERVSLDADDSSDPDGDPLNFEWSYYPEAGTYRGPFPPLDNTTSPATSFIAPQVEDTKTIHLLLTLTDTGSPPLTRYRRVMVTVDPARRSISEQP
;
A
#
# COMPACT_ATOMS: atom_id res chain seq x y z
N MET A 1 42.31 -44.88 -29.66
CA MET A 1 42.80 -44.76 -31.05
C MET A 1 41.77 -43.92 -31.80
N CYS A 2 41.92 -42.59 -31.85
CA CYS A 2 42.68 -41.75 -32.79
C CYS A 2 41.70 -41.15 -33.83
N GLY A 3 41.46 -39.84 -34.00
CA GLY A 3 42.01 -38.60 -33.43
C GLY A 3 41.02 -37.42 -33.65
N LYS A 4 41.04 -36.39 -32.76
CA LYS A 4 41.57 -35.00 -32.94
C LYS A 4 40.90 -34.15 -34.04
N VAL A 5 40.66 -32.83 -33.97
CA VAL A 5 40.54 -31.72 -32.97
C VAL A 5 40.06 -30.50 -33.80
N SER A 6 39.12 -29.70 -33.25
CA SER A 6 38.79 -28.24 -33.37
C SER A 6 39.13 -27.37 -34.62
N LEU A 7 38.20 -26.50 -35.07
CA LEU A 7 38.15 -25.01 -34.85
C LEU A 7 37.09 -24.27 -35.74
N SER A 8 36.40 -23.29 -35.11
CA SER A 8 36.04 -21.94 -35.62
C SER A 8 34.77 -21.59 -36.45
N ALA A 9 33.97 -20.72 -35.80
CA ALA A 9 33.51 -19.37 -36.20
C ALA A 9 32.21 -19.16 -37.02
N MET A 10 31.28 -18.47 -36.35
CA MET A 10 30.15 -17.68 -36.88
C MET A 10 30.60 -16.57 -37.84
N LEU A 11 29.84 -16.33 -38.91
CA LEU A 11 29.15 -15.06 -39.22
C LEU A 11 28.43 -15.19 -40.59
N VAL A 12 27.10 -15.14 -40.64
CA VAL A 12 26.39 -14.67 -41.86
C VAL A 12 25.13 -13.90 -41.46
N THR A 13 25.16 -12.62 -41.79
CA THR A 13 24.09 -11.62 -41.72
C THR A 13 22.95 -11.98 -42.68
N ALA A 14 21.71 -12.09 -42.19
CA ALA A 14 20.52 -12.27 -43.02
C ALA A 14 19.83 -10.93 -43.28
N ILE A 15 19.82 -10.51 -44.54
CA ILE A 15 18.94 -9.46 -45.09
C ILE A 15 17.73 -10.18 -45.66
N ALA A 16 16.54 -9.96 -45.08
CA ALA A 16 15.28 -10.52 -45.58
C ALA A 16 14.54 -9.50 -46.43
N PHE A 17 14.35 -9.83 -47.70
CA PHE A 17 13.44 -9.16 -48.63
C PHE A 17 12.03 -9.74 -48.49
N ALA A 18 11.04 -8.86 -48.42
CA ALA A 18 9.63 -9.19 -48.44
C ALA A 18 9.16 -9.66 -49.82
N CYS A 19 8.30 -10.67 -49.87
CA CYS A 19 7.28 -10.83 -50.91
C CYS A 19 6.08 -11.61 -50.37
N LEU A 20 4.91 -11.04 -50.63
CA LEU A 20 3.57 -11.51 -50.28
C LEU A 20 3.19 -12.77 -51.06
N ALA A 21 2.54 -13.71 -50.37
CA ALA A 21 1.60 -14.65 -50.98
C ALA A 21 0.45 -14.91 -50.01
N THR A 22 -0.76 -14.76 -50.54
CA THR A 22 -2.06 -14.88 -49.88
C THR A 22 -2.42 -16.34 -49.64
N ASP A 23 -2.68 -16.71 -48.38
CA ASP A 23 -3.50 -17.87 -48.04
C ASP A 23 -4.51 -17.47 -46.96
N THR A 24 -5.77 -17.77 -47.25
CA THR A 24 -6.94 -17.56 -46.40
C THR A 24 -6.82 -18.35 -45.10
N LEU A 25 -6.52 -17.67 -43.99
CA LEU A 25 -6.75 -18.22 -42.66
C LEU A 25 -8.25 -18.22 -42.38
N VAL A 26 -8.82 -19.42 -42.28
CA VAL A 26 -10.05 -19.64 -41.53
C VAL A 26 -9.77 -19.17 -40.10
N ALA A 27 -10.42 -18.09 -39.68
CA ALA A 27 -10.31 -17.57 -38.33
C ALA A 27 -10.65 -18.69 -37.33
N ALA A 28 -9.75 -18.94 -36.39
CA ALA A 28 -10.07 -19.73 -35.21
C ALA A 28 -11.31 -19.11 -34.54
N PRO A 29 -12.24 -19.92 -34.00
CA PRO A 29 -13.38 -19.38 -33.28
C PRO A 29 -12.86 -18.49 -32.15
N ALA A 30 -13.41 -17.28 -32.05
CA ALA A 30 -13.09 -16.36 -30.95
C ALA A 30 -13.27 -17.11 -29.62
N PRO A 31 -12.35 -16.93 -28.64
CA PRO A 31 -12.52 -17.54 -27.33
C PRO A 31 -13.87 -17.11 -26.77
N ALA A 32 -14.58 -18.05 -26.13
CA ALA A 32 -15.83 -17.74 -25.45
C ALA A 32 -15.59 -16.57 -24.49
N VAL A 33 -16.28 -15.45 -24.71
CA VAL A 33 -16.21 -14.30 -23.80
C VAL A 33 -16.77 -14.78 -22.48
N ASN A 34 -15.91 -14.94 -21.47
CA ASN A 34 -16.36 -15.21 -20.11
C ASN A 34 -17.31 -14.07 -19.70
N ALA A 35 -18.48 -14.42 -19.17
CA ALA A 35 -19.43 -13.43 -18.68
C ALA A 35 -18.77 -12.56 -17.61
N THR A 36 -19.02 -11.26 -17.63
CA THR A 36 -18.48 -10.33 -16.64
C THR A 36 -19.21 -10.55 -15.32
N VAL A 37 -18.47 -10.88 -14.27
CA VAL A 37 -18.99 -11.13 -12.93
C VAL A 37 -18.51 -10.03 -12.00
N LEU A 38 -19.44 -9.20 -11.53
CA LEU A 38 -19.22 -8.28 -10.43
C LEU A 38 -19.31 -9.04 -9.11
N GLY A 39 -18.34 -8.84 -8.24
CA GLY A 39 -18.34 -9.30 -6.87
C GLY A 39 -17.86 -8.23 -5.90
N ILE A 40 -17.85 -8.59 -4.61
CA ILE A 40 -17.27 -7.80 -3.53
C ILE A 40 -16.39 -8.73 -2.71
N ARG A 41 -15.17 -8.28 -2.41
CA ARG A 41 -14.25 -8.92 -1.47
C ARG A 41 -13.75 -7.86 -0.51
N ASP A 42 -13.95 -8.09 0.78
CA ASP A 42 -13.65 -7.12 1.85
C ASP A 42 -14.26 -5.73 1.56
N ARG A 43 -13.42 -4.73 1.30
CA ARG A 43 -13.84 -3.34 1.03
C ARG A 43 -13.66 -2.93 -0.43
N GLN A 44 -13.57 -3.91 -1.33
CA GLN A 44 -13.29 -3.68 -2.75
C GLN A 44 -14.32 -4.39 -3.63
N PHE A 45 -14.59 -3.80 -4.79
CA PHE A 45 -15.27 -4.52 -5.86
C PHE A 45 -14.29 -5.47 -6.53
N THR A 46 -14.81 -6.57 -7.06
CA THR A 46 -14.07 -7.48 -7.92
C THR A 46 -14.75 -7.58 -9.28
N LEU A 47 -13.96 -7.62 -10.34
CA LEU A 47 -14.43 -8.01 -11.67
C LEU A 47 -13.77 -9.32 -12.05
N ASN A 48 -14.58 -10.35 -12.28
CA ASN A 48 -14.14 -11.70 -12.58
C ASN A 48 -13.20 -12.28 -11.51
N GLY A 49 -13.38 -11.89 -10.25
CA GLY A 49 -12.57 -12.33 -9.11
C GLY A 49 -11.38 -11.43 -8.76
N GLU A 50 -11.03 -10.48 -9.63
CA GLU A 50 -9.90 -9.57 -9.45
C GLU A 50 -10.32 -8.26 -8.79
N PRO A 51 -9.65 -7.82 -7.70
CA PRO A 51 -9.86 -6.50 -7.12
C PRO A 51 -9.81 -5.39 -8.18
N THR A 52 -10.86 -4.59 -8.25
CA THR A 52 -11.02 -3.59 -9.30
C THR A 52 -11.59 -2.31 -8.73
N PHE A 53 -10.91 -1.18 -8.99
CA PHE A 53 -11.47 0.14 -8.77
C PHE A 53 -12.51 0.45 -9.87
N LEU A 54 -13.76 0.70 -9.47
CA LEU A 54 -14.82 1.06 -10.42
C LEU A 54 -14.71 2.55 -10.79
N LEU A 55 -14.08 2.83 -11.93
CA LEU A 55 -14.07 4.14 -12.55
C LEU A 55 -15.23 4.24 -13.54
N GLY A 56 -16.17 5.14 -13.27
CA GLY A 56 -17.35 5.25 -14.11
C GLY A 56 -17.87 6.66 -14.27
N PHE A 57 -19.02 6.76 -14.93
CA PHE A 57 -19.60 8.04 -15.32
C PHE A 57 -21.13 7.97 -15.28
N SER A 58 -21.75 9.12 -15.03
CA SER A 58 -23.21 9.24 -15.06
C SER A 58 -23.71 9.33 -16.50
N TYR A 59 -24.71 8.52 -16.88
CA TYR A 59 -25.30 8.51 -18.21
C TYR A 59 -26.83 8.57 -18.12
N TYR A 60 -27.31 9.77 -17.78
CA TYR A 60 -28.67 10.00 -17.32
C TYR A 60 -29.76 9.51 -18.27
N ARG A 61 -29.67 9.88 -19.55
CA ARG A 61 -30.67 9.55 -20.58
C ARG A 61 -30.27 8.34 -21.43
N ALA A 62 -29.47 7.42 -20.90
CA ALA A 62 -28.97 6.26 -21.65
C ALA A 62 -30.10 5.46 -22.33
N LEU A 63 -31.24 5.29 -21.65
CA LEU A 63 -32.37 4.51 -22.17
C LEU A 63 -33.10 5.19 -23.34
N GLY A 64 -32.94 6.50 -23.51
CA GLY A 64 -33.48 7.25 -24.65
C GLY A 64 -32.47 7.56 -25.75
N ALA A 65 -31.22 7.13 -25.61
CA ALA A 65 -30.14 7.45 -26.54
C ALA A 65 -30.09 6.44 -27.72
N PRO A 66 -29.72 6.89 -28.93
CA PRO A 66 -29.42 5.98 -30.04
C PRO A 66 -28.36 4.94 -29.65
N GLU A 67 -28.55 3.66 -30.02
CA GLU A 67 -27.55 2.61 -29.72
C GLU A 67 -26.16 2.94 -30.26
N ALA A 68 -26.09 3.60 -31.42
CA ALA A 68 -24.83 4.03 -32.01
C ALA A 68 -24.09 5.04 -31.13
N PHE A 69 -24.81 5.98 -30.49
CA PHE A 69 -24.20 6.94 -29.57
C PHE A 69 -23.65 6.25 -28.34
N ILE A 70 -24.43 5.33 -27.76
CA ILE A 70 -24.03 4.55 -26.60
C ILE A 70 -22.76 3.74 -26.90
N ARG A 71 -22.70 3.08 -28.07
CA ARG A 71 -21.52 2.30 -28.49
C ARG A 71 -20.27 3.17 -28.56
N LEU A 72 -20.35 4.30 -29.25
CA LEU A 72 -19.23 5.22 -29.39
C LEU A 72 -18.79 5.81 -28.04
N ASP A 73 -19.75 6.21 -27.20
CA ASP A 73 -19.45 6.73 -25.86
C ASP A 73 -18.78 5.66 -24.97
N LEU A 74 -19.26 4.42 -25.02
CA LEU A 74 -18.66 3.30 -24.27
C LEU A 74 -17.24 2.98 -24.73
N ASP A 75 -17.00 2.98 -26.05
CA ASP A 75 -15.69 2.68 -26.62
C ASP A 75 -14.67 3.78 -26.28
N ASP A 76 -15.06 5.06 -26.38
CA ASP A 76 -14.20 6.19 -26.01
C ASP A 76 -13.87 6.19 -24.51
N LEU A 77 -14.87 6.02 -23.66
CA LEU A 77 -14.67 5.99 -22.21
C LEU A 77 -13.84 4.77 -21.79
N GLN A 78 -13.99 3.64 -22.49
CA GLN A 78 -13.12 2.48 -22.29
C GLN A 78 -11.66 2.78 -22.61
N ALA A 79 -11.38 3.54 -23.68
CA ALA A 79 -10.01 3.94 -24.02
C ALA A 79 -9.36 4.83 -22.93
N HIS A 80 -10.18 5.48 -22.09
CA HIS A 80 -9.75 6.25 -20.92
C HIS A 80 -9.79 5.46 -19.60
N GLY A 81 -10.04 4.15 -19.65
CA GLY A 81 -10.02 3.26 -18.47
C GLY A 81 -11.34 3.17 -17.70
N PHE A 82 -12.43 3.75 -18.19
CA PHE A 82 -13.74 3.61 -17.55
C PHE A 82 -14.30 2.20 -17.73
N ASN A 83 -14.68 1.58 -16.62
CA ASN A 83 -15.17 0.20 -16.53
C ASN A 83 -16.57 0.10 -15.90
N TRP A 84 -17.15 1.22 -15.49
CA TRP A 84 -18.45 1.29 -14.83
C TRP A 84 -19.33 2.40 -15.42
N LEU A 85 -20.64 2.18 -15.48
CA LEU A 85 -21.63 3.08 -16.05
C LEU A 85 -22.82 3.22 -15.09
N ARG A 86 -23.28 4.45 -14.85
CA ARG A 86 -24.49 4.71 -14.06
C ARG A 86 -25.69 5.13 -14.90
N VAL A 87 -26.79 4.40 -14.76
CA VAL A 87 -28.02 4.52 -15.56
C VAL A 87 -29.25 4.62 -14.68
N TRP A 88 -30.14 5.57 -14.96
CA TRP A 88 -31.38 5.72 -14.23
C TRP A 88 -32.51 4.92 -14.89
N ALA A 89 -33.09 3.97 -14.16
CA ALA A 89 -34.28 3.25 -14.60
C ALA A 89 -35.57 4.10 -14.52
N THR A 90 -35.49 5.26 -13.87
CA THR A 90 -36.59 6.17 -13.53
C THR A 90 -36.35 7.59 -14.08
N TRP A 91 -35.60 7.71 -15.17
CA TRP A 91 -35.23 9.02 -15.72
C TRP A 91 -36.34 9.68 -16.54
N GLY A 92 -36.80 10.84 -16.07
CA GLY A 92 -37.51 11.82 -16.86
C GLY A 92 -37.09 13.24 -16.51
N ALA A 93 -36.66 13.99 -17.52
CA ALA A 93 -36.27 15.39 -17.40
C ALA A 93 -36.51 16.12 -18.72
N PHE A 94 -36.65 17.44 -18.69
CA PHE A 94 -36.79 18.28 -19.90
C PHE A 94 -37.90 17.81 -20.85
N ASP A 95 -39.10 17.53 -20.30
CA ASP A 95 -40.29 17.06 -21.02
C ASP A 95 -40.12 15.73 -21.76
N ASN A 96 -39.20 14.89 -21.29
CA ASN A 96 -38.80 13.67 -22.00
C ASN A 96 -38.52 12.53 -21.02
N ASP A 97 -39.49 11.62 -20.91
CA ASP A 97 -39.46 10.50 -19.98
C ASP A 97 -39.06 9.20 -20.69
N VAL A 98 -37.91 8.66 -20.28
CA VAL A 98 -37.26 7.46 -20.85
C VAL A 98 -37.12 6.33 -19.82
N SER A 99 -37.94 6.38 -18.76
CA SER A 99 -37.90 5.43 -17.66
C SER A 99 -38.21 4.00 -18.13
N ALA A 100 -37.44 3.03 -17.63
CA ALA A 100 -37.67 1.60 -17.82
C ALA A 100 -38.90 1.09 -17.08
N VAL A 101 -39.34 1.82 -16.04
CA VAL A 101 -40.55 1.54 -15.28
C VAL A 101 -41.51 2.73 -15.30
N ASP A 102 -42.81 2.46 -15.16
CA ASP A 102 -43.84 3.49 -14.96
C ASP A 102 -43.95 3.92 -13.48
N SER A 103 -44.80 4.92 -13.20
CA SER A 103 -45.02 5.44 -11.84
C SER A 103 -45.67 4.44 -10.89
N GLN A 104 -46.19 3.31 -11.37
CA GLN A 104 -46.69 2.21 -10.54
C GLN A 104 -45.64 1.11 -10.36
N GLY A 105 -44.42 1.27 -10.89
CA GLY A 105 -43.35 0.28 -10.87
C GLY A 105 -43.52 -0.84 -11.90
N GLY A 106 -44.44 -0.69 -12.86
CA GLY A 106 -44.63 -1.62 -13.97
C GLY A 106 -43.55 -1.45 -15.04
N SER A 107 -43.25 -2.52 -15.79
CA SER A 107 -42.31 -2.46 -16.91
C SER A 107 -42.81 -1.54 -18.02
N ARG A 108 -41.92 -0.72 -18.58
CA ARG A 108 -42.23 0.21 -19.67
C ARG A 108 -41.33 -0.01 -20.88
N ASP A 109 -41.94 -0.53 -21.94
CA ASP A 109 -41.31 -0.60 -23.26
C ASP A 109 -41.39 0.76 -23.99
N PRO A 110 -40.41 1.10 -24.85
CA PRO A 110 -39.24 0.28 -25.24
C PRO A 110 -38.06 0.33 -24.26
N TYR A 111 -38.16 1.11 -23.17
CA TYR A 111 -37.02 1.45 -22.32
C TYR A 111 -36.54 0.30 -21.42
N MET A 112 -37.43 -0.59 -20.97
CA MET A 112 -37.02 -1.82 -20.29
C MET A 112 -36.17 -2.72 -21.22
N LYS A 113 -36.62 -2.95 -22.46
CA LYS A 113 -35.81 -3.66 -23.46
C LYS A 113 -34.48 -2.98 -23.72
N LYS A 114 -34.45 -1.65 -23.74
CA LYS A 114 -33.21 -0.88 -23.89
C LYS A 114 -32.26 -1.09 -22.69
N LEU A 115 -32.79 -1.15 -21.47
CA LEU A 115 -31.99 -1.43 -20.26
C LEU A 115 -31.38 -2.84 -20.32
N GLN A 116 -32.17 -3.86 -20.69
CA GLN A 116 -31.66 -5.23 -20.89
C GLN A 116 -30.56 -5.28 -21.94
N TRP A 117 -30.78 -4.62 -23.09
CA TRP A 117 -29.77 -4.53 -24.15
C TRP A 117 -28.50 -3.82 -23.67
N LEU A 118 -28.62 -2.74 -22.89
CA LEU A 118 -27.48 -1.97 -22.39
C LEU A 118 -26.63 -2.78 -21.40
N VAL A 119 -27.26 -3.52 -20.49
CA VAL A 119 -26.55 -4.40 -19.55
C VAL A 119 -25.79 -5.49 -20.31
N ALA A 120 -26.41 -6.10 -21.33
CA ALA A 120 -25.75 -7.08 -22.20
C ALA A 120 -24.64 -6.47 -23.07
N GLU A 121 -24.78 -5.22 -23.50
CA GLU A 121 -23.76 -4.48 -24.27
C GLU A 121 -22.53 -4.17 -23.42
N CYS A 122 -22.74 -3.79 -22.15
CA CYS A 122 -21.70 -3.59 -21.17
C CYS A 122 -21.00 -4.92 -20.78
N ASP A 123 -21.76 -6.00 -20.63
CA ASP A 123 -21.23 -7.33 -20.30
C ASP A 123 -20.23 -7.81 -21.36
N ARG A 124 -20.58 -7.63 -22.65
CA ARG A 124 -19.68 -7.93 -23.77
C ARG A 124 -18.39 -7.09 -23.80
N ARG A 125 -18.32 -6.02 -23.02
CA ARG A 125 -17.15 -5.12 -22.91
C ARG A 125 -16.44 -5.21 -21.57
N GLY A 126 -16.80 -6.14 -20.69
CA GLY A 126 -16.18 -6.21 -19.36
C GLY A 126 -16.62 -5.08 -18.42
N LYS A 127 -17.81 -4.48 -18.64
CA LYS A 127 -18.26 -3.28 -17.92
C LYS A 127 -19.40 -3.56 -16.95
N VAL A 128 -19.40 -2.80 -15.86
CA VAL A 128 -20.45 -2.84 -14.84
C VAL A 128 -21.53 -1.79 -15.09
N VAL A 129 -22.79 -2.15 -14.83
CA VAL A 129 -23.92 -1.21 -14.87
C VAL A 129 -24.50 -1.00 -13.45
N ASP A 130 -24.45 0.23 -12.97
CA ASP A 130 -25.31 0.72 -11.89
C ASP A 130 -26.68 1.06 -12.48
N VAL A 131 -27.71 0.36 -12.00
CA VAL A 131 -29.10 0.68 -12.27
C VAL A 131 -29.64 1.46 -11.08
N THR A 132 -29.88 2.75 -11.27
CA THR A 132 -30.31 3.68 -10.22
C THR A 132 -31.83 3.89 -10.24
N LEU A 133 -32.45 3.81 -9.05
CA LEU A 133 -33.83 4.22 -8.81
C LEU A 133 -33.88 5.56 -8.06
N THR A 134 -34.65 6.52 -8.60
CA THR A 134 -34.95 7.77 -7.91
C THR A 134 -36.22 7.60 -7.07
N ARG A 135 -36.14 7.89 -5.77
CA ARG A 135 -37.33 8.01 -4.91
C ARG A 135 -37.91 9.42 -5.04
N GLY A 136 -39.23 9.55 -5.19
CA GLY A 136 -39.87 10.86 -5.22
C GLY A 136 -39.52 11.71 -3.99
N ARG A 137 -39.12 12.97 -4.19
CA ARG A 137 -38.83 13.91 -3.10
C ARG A 137 -40.11 14.25 -2.33
N ARG A 138 -40.00 14.38 -1.01
CA ARG A 138 -40.99 15.08 -0.17
C ARG A 138 -40.88 16.60 -0.40
N SER A 139 -41.40 17.12 -1.50
CA SER A 139 -41.68 18.57 -1.65
C SER A 139 -42.54 18.83 -2.89
N GLU A 140 -43.40 19.83 -2.78
CA GLU A 140 -44.51 20.25 -3.67
C GLU A 140 -44.12 20.70 -5.10
N GLU A 141 -43.02 20.20 -5.68
CA GLU A 141 -42.71 20.40 -7.11
C GLU A 141 -43.37 19.29 -7.96
N PRO A 142 -43.88 19.59 -9.17
CA PRO A 142 -44.44 18.58 -10.06
C PRO A 142 -43.43 17.47 -10.30
N LEU A 143 -43.86 16.22 -10.08
CA LEU A 143 -43.04 15.03 -10.29
C LEU A 143 -42.48 15.03 -11.70
N ALA A 144 -41.15 15.09 -11.84
CA ALA A 144 -40.50 14.79 -13.10
C ALA A 144 -40.84 13.34 -13.50
N GLY A 145 -41.00 13.07 -14.80
CA GLY A 145 -41.37 11.73 -15.29
C GLY A 145 -40.46 10.64 -14.71
N GLY A 146 -41.01 9.47 -14.40
CA GLY A 146 -40.25 8.35 -13.83
C GLY A 146 -40.23 8.23 -12.31
N SER A 147 -40.79 9.17 -11.55
CA SER A 147 -40.84 9.06 -10.08
C SER A 147 -41.71 7.90 -9.58
N LEU A 148 -41.24 7.18 -8.55
CA LEU A 148 -42.00 6.17 -7.83
C LEU A 148 -42.63 6.82 -6.57
N PRO A 149 -43.98 6.96 -6.51
CA PRO A 149 -44.67 7.79 -5.52
C PRO A 149 -44.76 7.17 -4.12
N ASP A 150 -44.65 5.84 -4.00
CA ASP A 150 -44.85 5.13 -2.73
C ASP A 150 -43.94 3.89 -2.64
N PHE A 151 -43.94 3.25 -1.47
CA PHE A 151 -43.12 2.05 -1.23
C PHE A 151 -43.54 0.86 -2.11
N GLU A 152 -44.84 0.70 -2.39
CA GLU A 152 -45.34 -0.44 -3.16
C GLU A 152 -44.95 -0.35 -4.64
N SER A 153 -45.09 0.83 -5.24
CA SER A 153 -44.57 1.13 -6.58
C SER A 153 -43.07 0.95 -6.64
N HIS A 154 -42.33 1.38 -5.61
CA HIS A 154 -40.90 1.17 -5.52
C HIS A 154 -40.50 -0.31 -5.47
N ARG A 155 -41.14 -1.09 -4.59
CA ARG A 155 -40.93 -2.53 -4.48
C ARG A 155 -41.24 -3.26 -5.79
N ARG A 156 -42.35 -2.90 -6.46
CA ARG A 156 -42.69 -3.46 -7.77
C ARG A 156 -41.63 -3.13 -8.83
N ALA A 157 -41.10 -1.91 -8.85
CA ALA A 157 -40.03 -1.54 -9.78
C ALA A 157 -38.77 -2.39 -9.56
N VAL A 158 -38.37 -2.60 -8.29
CA VAL A 158 -37.26 -3.50 -7.93
C VAL A 158 -37.52 -4.91 -8.44
N ASP A 159 -38.69 -5.50 -8.14
CA ASP A 159 -39.05 -6.85 -8.58
C ASP A 159 -38.98 -6.98 -10.11
N VAL A 160 -39.50 -5.98 -10.85
CA VAL A 160 -39.50 -5.96 -12.31
C VAL A 160 -38.09 -5.90 -12.88
N ILE A 161 -37.24 -5.01 -12.36
CA ILE A 161 -35.85 -4.83 -12.83
C ILE A 161 -35.01 -6.06 -12.52
N VAL A 162 -35.07 -6.59 -11.30
CA VAL A 162 -34.34 -7.79 -10.89
C VAL A 162 -34.73 -8.97 -11.78
N ASN A 163 -36.03 -9.18 -12.01
CA ASN A 163 -36.49 -10.26 -12.90
C ASN A 163 -36.03 -10.08 -14.35
N ALA A 164 -35.98 -8.84 -14.84
CA ALA A 164 -35.54 -8.52 -16.20
C ALA A 164 -34.03 -8.72 -16.41
N LEU A 165 -33.22 -8.53 -15.37
CA LEU A 165 -31.75 -8.50 -15.45
C LEU A 165 -31.04 -9.68 -14.77
N ARG A 166 -31.76 -10.56 -14.06
CA ARG A 166 -31.20 -11.70 -13.29
C ARG A 166 -30.32 -12.68 -14.07
N GLN A 167 -30.31 -12.64 -15.39
CA GLN A 167 -29.44 -13.48 -16.22
C GLN A 167 -28.01 -12.92 -16.31
N HIS A 168 -27.83 -11.62 -16.06
CA HIS A 168 -26.54 -10.95 -16.07
C HIS A 168 -25.91 -10.92 -14.68
N ARG A 169 -24.58 -10.75 -14.63
CA ARG A 169 -23.78 -10.70 -13.39
C ARG A 169 -22.92 -9.45 -13.28
N ASN A 170 -23.02 -8.53 -14.24
CA ASN A 170 -22.22 -7.31 -14.34
C ASN A 170 -23.01 -6.07 -13.92
N TRP A 171 -23.96 -6.18 -12.99
CA TRP A 171 -24.79 -5.04 -12.61
C TRP A 171 -25.16 -5.08 -11.13
N TYR A 172 -25.49 -3.90 -10.60
CA TYR A 172 -26.07 -3.75 -9.26
C TYR A 172 -27.23 -2.75 -9.30
N LEU A 173 -28.05 -2.76 -8.27
CA LEU A 173 -29.21 -1.89 -8.12
C LEU A 173 -28.96 -0.86 -7.01
N ASP A 174 -28.88 0.42 -7.36
CA ASP A 174 -28.92 1.51 -6.38
C ASP A 174 -30.39 1.77 -6.00
N LEU A 175 -30.76 1.23 -4.82
CA LEU A 175 -32.13 1.14 -4.32
C LEU A 175 -32.72 2.50 -3.94
N ALA A 176 -31.94 3.43 -3.40
CA ALA A 176 -32.46 4.70 -2.92
C ALA A 176 -31.38 5.77 -2.84
N ILE A 177 -31.35 6.63 -3.84
CA ILE A 177 -30.48 7.79 -3.88
C ILE A 177 -30.80 8.80 -2.75
N GLU A 178 -29.77 9.46 -2.20
CA GLU A 178 -29.85 10.58 -1.24
C GLU A 178 -30.43 10.26 0.16
N ARG A 179 -30.09 9.12 0.78
CA ARG A 179 -30.37 8.86 2.22
C ARG A 179 -29.18 9.23 3.11
N ASP A 180 -29.43 9.63 4.36
CA ASP A 180 -28.34 9.84 5.33
C ASP A 180 -27.60 8.52 5.58
N VAL A 181 -26.27 8.57 5.51
CA VAL A 181 -25.38 7.41 5.66
C VAL A 181 -25.54 6.76 7.04
N ARG A 182 -25.85 7.55 8.09
CA ARG A 182 -26.07 7.03 9.44
C ARG A 182 -27.31 6.14 9.53
N ASP A 183 -28.40 6.56 8.88
CA ASP A 183 -29.63 5.77 8.82
C ASP A 183 -29.40 4.44 8.09
N SER A 184 -28.59 4.47 7.02
CA SER A 184 -28.23 3.26 6.27
C SER A 184 -27.45 2.26 7.13
N LEU A 185 -26.51 2.72 7.95
CA LEU A 185 -25.67 1.86 8.78
C LEU A 185 -26.41 1.24 9.96
N LEU A 186 -27.38 1.97 10.52
CA LEU A 186 -28.14 1.54 11.70
C LEU A 186 -29.33 0.63 11.37
N GLU A 187 -29.96 0.82 10.20
CA GLU A 187 -31.28 0.21 9.93
C GLU A 187 -31.29 -0.82 8.80
N MET A 188 -30.25 -0.89 7.95
CA MET A 188 -30.30 -1.68 6.71
C MET A 188 -29.02 -2.46 6.42
N GLU A 189 -29.16 -3.72 5.99
CA GLU A 189 -28.07 -4.45 5.35
C GLU A 189 -27.75 -3.84 3.99
N HIS A 190 -26.48 -3.68 3.67
CA HIS A 190 -25.99 -3.09 2.43
C HIS A 190 -24.68 -3.75 2.01
N ASP A 191 -24.52 -3.96 0.71
CA ASP A 191 -23.31 -4.56 0.14
C ASP A 191 -22.16 -3.55 0.03
N PHE A 192 -22.49 -2.27 -0.23
CA PHE A 192 -21.55 -1.15 -0.31
C PHE A 192 -22.26 0.17 -0.01
N LEU A 193 -21.50 1.24 0.22
CA LEU A 193 -22.03 2.58 0.42
C LEU A 193 -21.77 3.47 -0.79
N ALA A 194 -22.86 3.91 -1.43
CA ALA A 194 -22.85 4.95 -2.45
C ALA A 194 -22.86 6.34 -1.79
N VAL A 195 -21.82 7.14 -2.00
CA VAL A 195 -21.63 8.41 -1.30
C VAL A 195 -21.77 9.60 -2.25
N HIS A 196 -22.57 10.56 -1.83
CA HIS A 196 -22.72 11.86 -2.48
C HIS A 196 -21.86 12.91 -1.77
N ARG A 197 -21.16 13.74 -2.53
CA ARG A 197 -20.27 14.76 -1.97
C ARG A 197 -20.84 16.17 -2.12
N PRO A 198 -20.55 17.07 -1.15
CA PRO A 198 -20.92 18.47 -1.28
C PRO A 198 -20.35 19.09 -2.57
N ARG A 199 -21.18 19.82 -3.32
CA ARG A 199 -20.78 20.45 -4.59
C ARG A 199 -20.18 21.84 -4.37
N ASN A 200 -19.03 21.90 -3.69
CA ASN A 200 -18.30 23.15 -3.40
C ASN A 200 -16.76 22.99 -3.51
N ALA A 201 -16.06 24.12 -3.58
CA ALA A 201 -14.61 24.19 -3.82
C ALA A 201 -13.72 23.53 -2.75
N GLN A 202 -14.27 23.17 -1.58
CA GLN A 202 -13.51 22.45 -0.54
C GLN A 202 -13.61 20.93 -0.71
N SER A 203 -14.62 20.43 -1.42
CA SER A 203 -14.87 18.99 -1.52
C SER A 203 -13.68 18.19 -2.05
N PRO A 204 -13.00 18.57 -3.15
CA PRO A 204 -11.89 17.78 -3.70
C PRO A 204 -10.80 17.45 -2.67
N LYS A 205 -10.41 18.46 -1.87
CA LYS A 205 -9.32 18.35 -0.88
C LYS A 205 -9.68 17.49 0.33
N GLN A 206 -10.97 17.26 0.56
CA GLN A 206 -11.46 16.50 1.71
C GLN A 206 -11.70 15.03 1.38
N THR A 207 -11.60 14.63 0.11
CA THR A 207 -12.09 13.33 -0.33
C THR A 207 -11.38 12.14 0.30
N ALA A 208 -10.06 12.20 0.47
CA ALA A 208 -9.33 11.16 1.20
C ALA A 208 -9.76 11.04 2.66
N VAL A 209 -9.79 12.15 3.39
CA VAL A 209 -10.14 12.18 4.82
C VAL A 209 -11.55 11.64 5.04
N ARG A 210 -12.52 12.14 4.28
CA ARG A 210 -13.91 11.68 4.37
C ARG A 210 -14.09 10.22 4.00
N THR A 211 -13.35 9.72 3.01
CA THR A 211 -13.39 8.29 2.66
C THR A 211 -12.89 7.43 3.82
N ARG A 212 -11.78 7.83 4.47
CA ARG A 212 -11.26 7.13 5.66
C ARG A 212 -12.22 7.21 6.85
N GLU A 213 -12.86 8.35 7.07
CA GLU A 213 -13.90 8.50 8.11
C GLU A 213 -15.07 7.53 7.87
N LEU A 214 -15.54 7.41 6.62
CA LEU A 214 -16.61 6.47 6.27
C LEU A 214 -16.17 5.02 6.44
N LEU A 215 -14.96 4.66 6.00
CA LEU A 215 -14.41 3.32 6.21
C LEU A 215 -14.27 3.00 7.70
N ALA A 216 -13.80 3.94 8.51
CA ALA A 216 -13.74 3.79 9.97
C ALA A 216 -15.13 3.61 10.59
N MET A 217 -16.11 4.41 10.15
CA MET A 217 -17.49 4.30 10.62
C MET A 217 -18.12 2.95 10.27
N THR A 218 -17.95 2.46 9.03
CA THR A 218 -18.43 1.11 8.65
C THR A 218 -17.79 0.00 9.48
N ALA A 219 -16.53 0.17 9.87
CA ALA A 219 -15.84 -0.77 10.75
C ALA A 219 -16.37 -0.70 12.20
N GLU A 220 -16.66 0.50 12.72
CA GLU A 220 -17.22 0.72 14.05
C GLU A 220 -18.59 0.05 14.21
N PHE A 221 -19.40 0.07 13.16
CA PHE A 221 -20.70 -0.62 13.13
C PHE A 221 -20.59 -2.12 12.78
N GLU A 222 -19.39 -2.70 12.78
CA GLU A 222 -19.12 -4.10 12.40
C GLU A 222 -19.68 -4.51 11.01
N ARG A 223 -19.77 -3.54 10.09
CA ARG A 223 -20.31 -3.71 8.72
C ARG A 223 -19.32 -3.16 7.69
N PRO A 224 -18.11 -3.74 7.56
CA PRO A 224 -17.13 -3.25 6.59
C PRO A 224 -17.70 -3.33 5.18
N ALA A 225 -17.73 -2.19 4.49
CA ALA A 225 -18.34 -2.08 3.17
C ALA A 225 -17.45 -1.25 2.23
N PRO A 226 -17.41 -1.56 0.92
CA PRO A 226 -16.80 -0.69 -0.08
C PRO A 226 -17.42 0.71 -0.05
N ILE A 227 -16.58 1.75 -0.13
CA ILE A 227 -17.04 3.13 -0.28
C ILE A 227 -16.96 3.52 -1.76
N HIS A 228 -18.09 3.87 -2.36
CA HIS A 228 -18.20 4.16 -3.78
C HIS A 228 -18.73 5.59 -4.01
N HIS A 229 -17.91 6.49 -4.55
CA HIS A 229 -18.31 7.87 -4.79
C HIS A 229 -19.10 8.00 -6.10
N GLN A 230 -20.42 7.83 -6.03
CA GLN A 230 -21.32 7.85 -7.21
C GLN A 230 -21.69 9.25 -7.70
N GLU A 231 -21.78 10.23 -6.78
CA GLU A 231 -22.02 11.63 -7.12
C GLU A 231 -21.05 12.57 -6.41
N PRO A 232 -19.84 12.73 -6.96
CA PRO A 232 -19.01 13.89 -6.68
C PRO A 232 -19.67 15.21 -7.13
N PHE A 233 -18.86 16.25 -7.29
CA PHE A 233 -19.29 17.50 -7.92
C PHE A 233 -19.26 17.41 -9.45
N ARG A 234 -19.87 18.41 -10.09
CA ARG A 234 -19.93 18.55 -11.55
C ARG A 234 -19.93 20.02 -11.95
N ARG A 235 -19.60 20.29 -13.21
CA ARG A 235 -19.72 21.61 -13.83
C ARG A 235 -21.19 21.98 -14.09
N GLY A 236 -21.49 23.27 -14.17
CA GLY A 236 -22.82 23.78 -14.49
C GLY A 236 -23.89 23.65 -13.39
N TYR A 237 -23.54 23.24 -12.17
CA TYR A 237 -24.53 23.01 -11.11
C TYR A 237 -24.87 24.25 -10.26
N GLY A 238 -23.89 25.11 -9.98
CA GLY A 238 -24.01 26.25 -9.06
C GLY A 238 -23.07 27.39 -9.43
N THR A 239 -22.70 28.22 -8.45
CA THR A 239 -21.78 29.36 -8.67
C THR A 239 -20.31 28.95 -8.79
N TRP A 240 -19.95 27.77 -8.32
CA TRP A 240 -18.61 27.21 -8.45
C TRP A 240 -18.53 26.30 -9.67
N GLU A 241 -17.58 26.58 -10.55
CA GLU A 241 -17.28 25.80 -11.75
C GLU A 241 -15.94 25.07 -11.56
N PRO A 242 -15.95 23.77 -11.20
CA PRO A 242 -14.73 23.01 -10.92
C PRO A 242 -13.83 22.92 -12.16
N VAL A 243 -12.53 23.12 -11.97
CA VAL A 243 -11.52 22.93 -13.03
C VAL A 243 -11.05 21.48 -13.08
N ALA A 244 -10.25 21.11 -14.08
CA ALA A 244 -9.82 19.72 -14.26
C ALA A 244 -9.06 19.20 -13.03
N ASP A 245 -8.21 20.03 -12.44
CA ASP A 245 -7.48 19.71 -11.21
C ASP A 245 -8.39 19.40 -10.02
N ASP A 246 -9.58 20.01 -9.94
CA ASP A 246 -10.52 19.68 -8.88
C ASP A 246 -10.99 18.23 -9.01
N PHE A 247 -11.41 17.81 -10.22
CA PHE A 247 -11.82 16.41 -10.47
C PHE A 247 -10.67 15.42 -10.23
N LEU A 248 -9.46 15.74 -10.72
CA LEU A 248 -8.30 14.86 -10.57
C LEU A 248 -7.84 14.77 -9.12
N ASN A 249 -7.91 15.86 -8.35
CA ASN A 249 -7.62 15.84 -6.92
C ASN A 249 -8.67 15.07 -6.12
N ASP A 250 -9.95 15.16 -6.51
CA ASP A 250 -11.01 14.38 -5.91
C ASP A 250 -10.83 12.88 -6.17
N LEU A 251 -10.50 12.49 -7.41
CA LEU A 251 -10.17 11.11 -7.78
C LEU A 251 -8.94 10.60 -7.01
N ARG A 252 -7.83 11.35 -7.00
CA ARG A 252 -6.64 11.01 -6.18
C ARG A 252 -7.01 10.84 -4.71
N GLY A 253 -7.85 11.74 -4.20
CA GLY A 253 -8.36 11.68 -2.84
C GLY A 253 -9.19 10.43 -2.58
N ALA A 254 -10.05 10.03 -3.52
CA ALA A 254 -10.86 8.82 -3.40
C ALA A 254 -9.97 7.57 -3.34
N VAL A 255 -9.00 7.46 -4.24
CA VAL A 255 -8.06 6.33 -4.27
C VAL A 255 -7.18 6.29 -3.03
N ALA A 256 -6.49 7.39 -2.69
CA ALA A 256 -5.65 7.48 -1.49
C ALA A 256 -6.44 7.34 -0.18
N GLY A 257 -7.74 7.59 -0.22
CA GLY A 257 -8.68 7.38 0.88
C GLY A 257 -9.11 5.93 1.07
N GLY A 258 -8.86 5.04 0.11
CA GLY A 258 -9.30 3.65 0.11
C GLY A 258 -10.71 3.42 -0.44
N ALA A 259 -11.22 4.32 -1.31
CA ALA A 259 -12.50 4.11 -1.97
C ALA A 259 -12.42 2.94 -2.97
N ALA A 260 -13.54 2.25 -3.17
CA ALA A 260 -13.67 1.17 -4.13
C ALA A 260 -14.08 1.63 -5.54
N GLY A 261 -14.51 2.88 -5.69
CA GLY A 261 -14.74 3.48 -7.00
C GLY A 261 -15.13 4.95 -6.95
N TRP A 262 -15.12 5.59 -8.11
CA TRP A 262 -15.37 7.02 -8.28
C TRP A 262 -16.05 7.32 -9.63
N CYS A 263 -16.96 8.29 -9.61
CA CYS A 263 -17.78 8.68 -10.76
C CYS A 263 -17.36 10.03 -11.33
N PHE A 264 -17.05 10.07 -12.63
CA PHE A 264 -17.09 11.29 -13.41
C PHE A 264 -18.55 11.74 -13.57
N HIS A 265 -18.97 12.58 -12.63
CA HIS A 265 -20.33 13.10 -12.57
C HIS A 265 -20.47 14.32 -13.48
N ASN A 266 -21.40 14.27 -14.43
CA ASN A 266 -21.67 15.34 -15.39
C ASN A 266 -23.09 15.90 -15.23
N GLY A 267 -23.44 16.93 -16.02
CA GLY A 267 -24.82 17.45 -16.05
C GLY A 267 -25.05 18.66 -16.96
N SER A 268 -26.13 19.39 -16.69
CA SER A 268 -26.54 20.54 -17.49
C SER A 268 -25.91 21.86 -17.03
N GLN A 269 -25.78 22.81 -17.95
CA GLN A 269 -25.22 24.14 -17.68
C GLN A 269 -26.30 25.11 -17.16
N ARG A 270 -26.56 25.14 -15.86
CA ARG A 270 -27.68 25.92 -15.28
C ARG A 270 -27.56 27.44 -15.38
N SER A 271 -26.40 27.96 -15.81
CA SER A 271 -26.18 29.40 -16.00
C SER A 271 -26.54 29.90 -17.40
N THR A 272 -26.85 29.02 -18.36
CA THR A 272 -27.33 29.42 -19.69
C THR A 272 -28.86 29.46 -19.72
N PRO A 273 -29.49 30.36 -20.51
CA PRO A 273 -30.94 30.49 -20.57
C PRO A 273 -31.71 29.21 -20.94
N ASP A 274 -31.07 28.29 -21.67
CA ASP A 274 -31.65 27.03 -22.17
C ASP A 274 -31.05 25.77 -21.50
N ASN A 275 -30.16 25.97 -20.52
CA ASN A 275 -29.42 24.95 -19.80
C ASN A 275 -28.49 24.07 -20.66
N GLN A 276 -28.06 24.53 -21.85
CA GLN A 276 -27.14 23.80 -22.72
C GLN A 276 -25.65 24.11 -22.42
N PRO A 277 -24.74 23.13 -22.57
CA PRO A 277 -24.99 21.74 -22.96
C PRO A 277 -25.62 20.90 -21.82
N ARG A 278 -26.50 19.97 -22.18
CA ARG A 278 -27.22 19.06 -21.25
C ARG A 278 -26.55 17.68 -21.19
N ARG A 279 -25.26 17.65 -20.83
CA ARG A 279 -24.39 16.46 -20.86
C ARG A 279 -25.11 15.23 -20.34
N SER A 280 -25.35 14.27 -21.23
CA SER A 280 -26.13 13.04 -21.01
C SER A 280 -27.55 13.17 -20.46
N PHE A 281 -28.01 14.34 -20.04
CA PHE A 281 -29.41 14.60 -19.70
C PHE A 281 -30.27 14.67 -20.97
N ASP A 282 -29.70 15.08 -22.11
CA ASP A 282 -30.32 15.00 -23.43
C ASP A 282 -29.32 14.43 -24.44
N LEU A 283 -29.74 13.39 -25.17
CA LEU A 283 -28.89 12.61 -26.10
C LEU A 283 -29.60 12.37 -27.44
N ARG A 284 -30.58 13.22 -27.77
CA ARG A 284 -31.33 13.12 -29.03
C ARG A 284 -30.48 13.53 -30.23
N ASP A 285 -29.79 14.65 -30.09
CA ASP A 285 -29.10 15.30 -31.20
C ASP A 285 -27.58 15.10 -31.16
N GLU A 286 -27.02 14.88 -29.96
CA GLU A 286 -25.57 14.78 -29.73
C GLU A 286 -25.29 13.76 -28.62
N ARG A 287 -24.21 12.98 -28.75
CA ARG A 287 -23.79 11.99 -27.73
C ARG A 287 -23.04 12.65 -26.56
N LEU A 288 -22.73 11.91 -25.49
CA LEU A 288 -22.14 12.51 -24.28
C LEU A 288 -20.77 13.13 -24.55
N ILE A 289 -19.86 12.39 -25.19
CA ILE A 289 -18.48 12.86 -25.38
C ILE A 289 -18.43 14.16 -26.16
N ASP A 290 -19.34 14.36 -27.11
CA ASP A 290 -19.36 15.55 -27.96
C ASP A 290 -19.87 16.80 -27.20
N GLN A 291 -20.73 16.59 -26.19
CA GLN A 291 -21.23 17.64 -25.30
C GLN A 291 -20.24 18.09 -24.21
N LEU A 292 -19.12 17.39 -24.00
CA LEU A 292 -18.13 17.73 -22.97
C LEU A 292 -17.33 18.98 -23.35
N ASP A 293 -17.11 19.87 -22.37
CA ASP A 293 -16.27 21.04 -22.55
C ASP A 293 -14.77 20.72 -22.45
N THR A 294 -13.93 21.72 -22.67
CA THR A 294 -12.46 21.55 -22.65
C THR A 294 -11.93 21.09 -21.29
N VAL A 295 -12.59 21.45 -20.19
CA VAL A 295 -12.19 21.04 -18.83
C VAL A 295 -12.49 19.56 -18.65
N GLU A 296 -13.69 19.12 -19.03
CA GLU A 296 -14.12 17.74 -18.87
C GLU A 296 -13.34 16.78 -19.78
N ARG A 297 -13.06 17.20 -21.02
CA ARG A 297 -12.17 16.43 -21.92
C ARG A 297 -10.76 16.32 -21.35
N SER A 298 -10.26 17.37 -20.69
CA SER A 298 -8.97 17.33 -19.98
C SER A 298 -8.97 16.34 -18.82
N VAL A 299 -10.09 16.20 -18.10
CA VAL A 299 -10.26 15.17 -17.07
C VAL A 299 -10.19 13.78 -17.70
N LEU A 300 -10.98 13.49 -18.74
CA LEU A 300 -10.97 12.18 -19.41
C LEU A 300 -9.56 11.77 -19.88
N ALA A 301 -8.79 12.71 -20.43
CA ALA A 301 -7.43 12.46 -20.87
C ALA A 301 -6.44 12.08 -19.75
N GLN A 302 -6.73 12.45 -18.50
CA GLN A 302 -5.80 12.35 -17.37
C GLN A 302 -6.20 11.32 -16.30
N VAL A 303 -7.48 10.91 -16.21
CA VAL A 303 -7.94 9.97 -15.16
C VAL A 303 -7.22 8.61 -15.21
N GLY A 304 -6.88 8.11 -16.41
CA GLY A 304 -6.14 6.87 -16.55
C GLY A 304 -4.72 6.94 -15.96
N ALA A 305 -4.05 8.10 -16.09
CA ALA A 305 -2.74 8.32 -15.48
C ALA A 305 -2.81 8.36 -13.95
N VAL A 306 -3.84 9.01 -13.39
CA VAL A 306 -4.07 9.02 -11.93
C VAL A 306 -4.24 7.61 -11.38
N LEU A 307 -5.00 6.76 -12.06
CA LEU A 307 -5.19 5.36 -11.64
C LEU A 307 -3.93 4.51 -11.82
N ALA A 308 -3.15 4.74 -12.89
CA ALA A 308 -1.88 4.09 -13.09
C ALA A 308 -0.83 4.50 -12.02
N GLU A 309 -0.79 5.78 -11.64
CA GLU A 309 0.04 6.29 -10.54
C GLU A 309 -0.32 5.65 -9.19
N SER A 310 -1.60 5.32 -8.96
CA SER A 310 -2.06 4.66 -7.74
C SER A 310 -1.96 3.14 -7.76
N ASN A 311 -1.91 2.53 -8.95
CA ASN A 311 -1.65 1.10 -9.14
C ASN A 311 -0.15 0.78 -9.17
N ALA A 312 0.71 1.80 -9.21
CA ALA A 312 2.06 1.64 -8.69
C ALA A 312 1.93 1.26 -7.19
N PRO A 313 2.68 0.26 -6.70
CA PRO A 313 2.57 -0.20 -5.31
C PRO A 313 2.53 1.00 -4.36
N ALA A 314 1.44 1.09 -3.60
CA ALA A 314 0.97 2.33 -3.00
C ALA A 314 2.09 3.10 -2.29
N ALA A 315 2.28 4.36 -2.67
CA ALA A 315 3.16 5.31 -1.96
C ALA A 315 2.73 5.57 -0.51
N MET A 316 1.61 5.00 -0.04
CA MET A 316 1.17 5.05 1.36
C MET A 316 1.78 3.94 2.24
N ASP A 317 2.35 2.88 1.66
CA ASP A 317 2.80 1.70 2.41
C ASP A 317 4.30 1.70 2.73
N ARG A 318 5.10 2.50 2.02
CA ARG A 318 6.54 2.60 2.29
C ARG A 318 6.83 3.65 3.35
N LEU A 319 7.77 3.36 4.24
CA LEU A 319 8.26 4.36 5.20
C LEU A 319 9.16 5.38 4.50
N ARG A 320 9.12 6.63 4.98
CA ARG A 320 10.07 7.66 4.60
C ARG A 320 11.27 7.56 5.55
N VAL A 321 12.46 7.34 5.02
CA VAL A 321 13.67 7.08 5.83
C VAL A 321 14.78 8.07 5.52
N MET A 322 15.54 8.44 6.54
CA MET A 322 16.74 9.25 6.40
C MET A 322 17.85 8.65 7.26
N VAL A 323 19.03 8.48 6.67
CA VAL A 323 20.22 7.96 7.32
C VAL A 323 21.20 9.09 7.53
N GLU A 324 21.76 9.19 8.73
CA GLU A 324 22.98 9.93 9.03
C GLU A 324 24.08 8.94 9.44
N THR A 325 25.18 8.92 8.70
CA THR A 325 26.28 7.96 8.82
C THR A 325 27.61 8.68 8.95
N ASP A 326 28.51 8.10 9.75
CA ASP A 326 29.89 8.54 9.87
C ASP A 326 30.86 7.68 9.04
N ALA A 327 30.37 7.11 7.92
CA ALA A 327 31.14 6.42 6.90
C ALA A 327 32.51 7.08 6.64
N GLY A 328 33.54 6.26 6.57
CA GLY A 328 34.93 6.69 6.75
C GLY A 328 35.43 6.54 8.20
N GLY A 329 34.54 6.23 9.14
CA GLY A 329 34.83 5.83 10.52
C GLY A 329 35.25 4.37 10.60
N ASP A 330 34.62 3.59 11.48
CA ASP A 330 34.74 2.14 11.42
C ASP A 330 34.10 1.66 10.10
N PRO A 331 34.70 0.69 9.37
CA PRO A 331 34.13 0.22 8.12
C PRO A 331 32.75 -0.44 8.22
N ASP A 332 32.14 -0.63 9.39
CA ASP A 332 30.79 -1.19 9.52
C ASP A 332 29.66 -0.30 9.00
N ASP A 333 29.84 1.03 8.93
CA ASP A 333 28.93 1.91 8.18
C ASP A 333 28.88 1.53 6.70
N GLU A 334 30.04 1.24 6.10
CA GLU A 334 30.15 0.82 4.69
C GLU A 334 29.55 -0.58 4.48
N GLN A 335 29.72 -1.49 5.46
CA GLN A 335 29.02 -2.77 5.44
C GLN A 335 27.50 -2.59 5.48
N SER A 336 27.02 -1.76 6.40
CA SER A 336 25.60 -1.48 6.58
C SER A 336 25.01 -0.74 5.37
N LEU A 337 25.78 0.11 4.68
CA LEU A 337 25.38 0.77 3.43
C LEU A 337 25.15 -0.22 2.28
N VAL A 338 25.99 -1.25 2.14
CA VAL A 338 25.77 -2.31 1.13
C VAL A 338 24.40 -2.95 1.35
N ARG A 339 24.10 -3.36 2.59
CA ARG A 339 22.80 -3.94 2.92
C ARG A 339 21.67 -2.91 2.74
N PHE A 340 21.77 -1.71 3.29
CA PHE A 340 20.75 -0.67 3.17
C PHE A 340 20.34 -0.41 1.70
N LEU A 341 21.31 -0.27 0.80
CA LEU A 341 21.07 -0.03 -0.63
C LEU A 341 20.34 -1.21 -1.31
N LEU A 342 20.61 -2.45 -0.88
CA LEU A 342 19.90 -3.63 -1.36
C LEU A 342 18.45 -3.72 -0.88
N TYR A 343 18.08 -3.01 0.19
CA TYR A 343 16.71 -2.90 0.69
C TYR A 343 16.03 -1.57 0.32
N ALA A 344 16.68 -0.73 -0.48
CA ALA A 344 16.16 0.61 -0.80
C ALA A 344 14.81 0.60 -1.53
N ASN A 345 14.39 -0.54 -2.12
CA ASN A 345 13.04 -0.73 -2.68
C ASN A 345 11.92 -0.66 -1.62
N GLU A 346 12.22 -0.97 -0.36
CA GLU A 346 11.24 -1.03 0.74
C GLU A 346 10.85 0.35 1.29
N TRP A 347 11.61 1.40 0.96
CA TRP A 347 11.45 2.72 1.56
C TRP A 347 11.49 3.86 0.54
N ASP A 348 10.89 5.00 0.91
CA ASP A 348 11.19 6.28 0.29
C ASP A 348 12.41 6.88 0.99
N VAL A 349 13.60 6.76 0.39
CA VAL A 349 14.86 7.28 0.95
C VAL A 349 14.90 8.80 0.77
N GLU A 350 14.66 9.54 1.86
CA GLU A 350 14.63 11.01 1.90
C GLU A 350 16.01 11.65 2.05
N GLY A 351 17.01 10.91 2.54
CA GLY A 351 18.37 11.42 2.65
C GLY A 351 19.40 10.39 3.12
N ILE A 352 20.63 10.56 2.64
CA ILE A 352 21.84 9.90 3.16
C ILE A 352 22.84 11.00 3.51
N ILE A 353 22.95 11.30 4.80
CA ILE A 353 23.76 12.40 5.34
C ILE A 353 25.09 11.84 5.82
N CYS A 354 26.18 12.33 5.24
CA CYS A 354 27.53 11.84 5.53
C CYS A 354 28.23 12.83 6.47
N ASN A 355 28.35 12.54 7.76
CA ASN A 355 28.79 13.52 8.76
C ASN A 355 30.30 13.50 9.04
N ARG A 356 31.11 12.69 8.33
CA ARG A 356 32.57 12.61 8.52
C ARG A 356 33.34 13.32 7.41
N ALA A 357 34.02 14.42 7.78
CA ALA A 357 34.81 15.22 6.83
C ALA A 357 36.11 14.55 6.38
N ALA A 358 36.70 13.70 7.23
CA ALA A 358 37.92 12.95 6.94
C ALA A 358 37.85 11.53 7.50
N ALA A 359 38.07 10.54 6.64
CA ALA A 359 38.09 9.14 7.03
C ALA A 359 39.30 8.85 7.95
N ARG A 360 39.10 7.99 8.95
CA ARG A 360 40.12 7.65 9.95
C ARG A 360 41.34 7.02 9.29
N GLU A 361 42.52 7.56 9.60
CA GLU A 361 43.77 7.03 9.06
C GLU A 361 44.11 5.66 9.66
N GLY A 362 44.57 4.73 8.80
CA GLY A 362 45.00 3.38 9.20
C GLY A 362 43.86 2.37 9.44
N GLU A 363 42.81 2.78 10.16
CA GLU A 363 41.61 1.96 10.44
C GLU A 363 40.74 1.82 9.19
N ASN A 364 40.27 2.95 8.65
CA ASN A 364 39.47 2.95 7.43
C ASN A 364 40.37 2.96 6.19
N ARG A 365 40.31 1.89 5.40
CA ARG A 365 41.15 1.67 4.21
C ARG A 365 40.47 2.06 2.90
N ASN A 366 39.32 2.75 2.95
CA ASN A 366 38.67 3.24 1.75
C ASN A 366 39.59 4.23 1.01
N ARG A 367 39.58 4.14 -0.32
CA ARG A 367 40.37 5.04 -1.18
C ARG A 367 39.82 6.47 -1.15
N GLU A 368 38.51 6.61 -1.04
CA GLU A 368 37.85 7.88 -0.84
C GLU A 368 38.05 8.29 0.61
N ARG A 369 38.37 9.55 0.86
CA ARG A 369 38.81 10.02 2.18
C ARG A 369 37.83 10.95 2.89
N THR A 370 36.66 11.18 2.31
CA THR A 370 35.55 11.89 2.96
C THR A 370 34.33 10.97 2.99
N GLY A 371 33.48 11.10 4.02
CA GLY A 371 32.27 10.28 4.13
C GLY A 371 31.38 10.43 2.90
N LEU A 372 31.19 11.67 2.42
CA LEU A 372 30.39 11.92 1.20
C LEU A 372 30.93 11.17 -0.01
N ALA A 373 32.25 11.24 -0.28
CA ALA A 373 32.84 10.57 -1.43
C ALA A 373 32.77 9.03 -1.32
N ILE A 374 32.90 8.49 -0.09
CA ILE A 374 32.71 7.07 0.20
C ILE A 374 31.28 6.64 -0.17
N VAL A 375 30.27 7.33 0.35
CA VAL A 375 28.86 7.00 0.10
C VAL A 375 28.50 7.17 -1.37
N GLU A 376 28.91 8.26 -2.01
CA GLU A 376 28.69 8.46 -3.45
C GLU A 376 29.29 7.33 -4.30
N ARG A 377 30.48 6.83 -3.92
CA ARG A 377 31.10 5.69 -4.61
C ARG A 377 30.26 4.43 -4.44
N MET A 378 29.68 4.19 -3.27
CA MET A 378 28.80 3.04 -3.02
C MET A 378 27.47 3.16 -3.76
N VAL A 379 26.87 4.35 -3.82
CA VAL A 379 25.67 4.61 -4.64
C VAL A 379 25.97 4.43 -6.13
N LYS A 380 27.19 4.77 -6.59
CA LYS A 380 27.64 4.46 -7.97
C LYS A 380 27.78 2.95 -8.19
N ALA A 381 28.27 2.18 -7.22
CA ALA A 381 28.29 0.72 -7.30
C ALA A 381 26.87 0.13 -7.33
N TYR A 382 25.94 0.68 -6.54
CA TYR A 382 24.51 0.36 -6.64
C TYR A 382 23.94 0.68 -8.03
N ALA A 383 24.36 1.78 -8.65
CA ALA A 383 23.91 2.16 -10.00
C ALA A 383 24.27 1.13 -11.07
N GLU A 384 25.38 0.42 -10.90
CA GLU A 384 25.77 -0.68 -11.79
C GLU A 384 24.89 -1.93 -11.58
N CYS A 385 24.40 -2.16 -10.38
CA CYS A 385 23.44 -3.24 -10.07
C CYS A 385 21.99 -2.89 -10.45
N TYR A 386 21.67 -1.59 -10.53
CA TYR A 386 20.29 -1.07 -10.67
C TYR A 386 19.49 -1.70 -11.83
N PRO A 387 20.04 -1.89 -13.05
CA PRO A 387 19.29 -2.51 -14.14
C PRO A 387 18.84 -3.94 -13.83
N SER A 388 19.66 -4.73 -13.12
CA SER A 388 19.28 -6.09 -12.68
C SER A 388 18.27 -6.02 -11.55
N LEU A 389 18.54 -5.22 -10.51
CA LEU A 389 17.63 -5.03 -9.37
C LEU A 389 16.20 -4.64 -9.81
N LEU A 390 16.08 -3.81 -10.85
CA LEU A 390 14.78 -3.37 -11.38
C LEU A 390 13.97 -4.51 -12.03
N GLN A 391 14.62 -5.59 -12.47
CA GLN A 391 13.93 -6.79 -12.97
C GLN A 391 13.25 -7.56 -11.84
N HIS A 392 13.82 -7.54 -10.64
CA HIS A 392 13.32 -8.23 -9.45
C HIS A 392 12.25 -7.40 -8.72
N ASP A 393 12.45 -6.09 -8.63
CA ASP A 393 11.47 -5.20 -8.02
C ASP A 393 11.49 -3.80 -8.66
N PRO A 394 10.39 -3.34 -9.32
CA PRO A 394 10.34 -2.02 -9.93
C PRO A 394 10.40 -0.86 -8.93
N ARG A 395 10.30 -1.13 -7.62
CA ARG A 395 10.30 -0.13 -6.55
C ARG A 395 11.67 0.40 -6.17
N TYR A 396 12.75 -0.20 -6.66
CA TYR A 396 14.10 0.29 -6.40
C TYR A 396 14.27 1.76 -6.86
N PRO A 397 14.79 2.66 -5.99
CA PRO A 397 14.95 4.07 -6.34
C PRO A 397 16.04 4.26 -7.39
N ARG A 398 15.83 5.22 -8.30
CA ARG A 398 16.84 5.51 -9.32
C ARG A 398 18.14 6.01 -8.67
N PRO A 399 19.32 5.61 -9.17
CA PRO A 399 20.59 6.04 -8.61
C PRO A 399 20.76 7.57 -8.57
N GLU A 400 20.24 8.29 -9.56
CA GLU A 400 20.28 9.75 -9.59
C GLU A 400 19.44 10.38 -8.47
N GLN A 401 18.35 9.73 -8.08
CA GLN A 401 17.52 10.18 -6.96
C GLN A 401 18.23 9.96 -5.62
N LEU A 402 18.93 8.84 -5.45
CA LEU A 402 19.74 8.58 -4.25
C LEU A 402 20.92 9.56 -4.15
N LEU A 403 21.65 9.78 -5.24
CA LEU A 403 22.77 10.74 -5.27
C LEU A 403 22.30 12.17 -4.98
N ALA A 404 21.17 12.60 -5.55
CA ALA A 404 20.61 13.93 -5.29
C ALA A 404 20.19 14.14 -3.81
N ARG A 405 20.02 13.05 -3.06
CA ARG A 405 19.67 13.05 -1.63
C ARG A 405 20.84 12.64 -0.73
N THR A 406 22.04 12.48 -1.30
CA THR A 406 23.27 12.21 -0.54
C THR A 406 24.04 13.51 -0.37
N VAL A 407 24.19 13.97 0.88
CA VAL A 407 24.77 15.29 1.19
C VAL A 407 25.80 15.22 2.31
N ALA A 408 26.70 16.21 2.36
CA ALA A 408 27.62 16.35 3.49
C ALA A 408 26.88 16.89 4.72
N GLY A 409 27.08 16.23 5.86
CA GLY A 409 26.68 16.69 7.20
C GLY A 409 27.81 17.43 7.94
N TYR A 410 28.82 17.91 7.22
CA TYR A 410 30.01 18.58 7.75
C TYR A 410 30.40 19.78 6.89
N GLY A 411 31.29 20.63 7.42
CA GLY A 411 31.70 21.87 6.77
C GLY A 411 30.79 23.04 7.12
N ASP A 412 30.95 24.16 6.41
CA ASP A 412 30.23 25.41 6.67
C ASP A 412 28.92 25.54 5.85
N ASN A 413 28.49 24.49 5.15
CA ASN A 413 27.23 24.48 4.40
C ASN A 413 26.06 23.91 5.24
N ASN A 414 24.83 24.30 4.89
CA ASN A 414 23.62 23.86 5.59
C ASN A 414 22.89 22.73 4.86
N GLU A 415 23.51 22.07 3.88
CA GLU A 415 22.84 21.11 2.98
C GLU A 415 22.09 20.00 3.73
N ALA A 416 22.73 19.38 4.74
CA ALA A 416 22.08 18.35 5.56
C ALA A 416 20.89 18.89 6.37
N VAL A 417 21.02 20.09 6.94
CA VAL A 417 19.93 20.72 7.70
C VAL A 417 18.78 21.08 6.76
N GLU A 418 19.07 21.67 5.60
CA GLU A 418 18.07 22.01 4.58
C GLU A 418 17.35 20.78 4.06
N LEU A 419 18.07 19.67 3.83
CA LEU A 419 17.48 18.39 3.42
C LEU A 419 16.52 17.84 4.49
N ILE A 420 16.92 17.87 5.77
CA ILE A 420 16.07 17.46 6.90
C ILE A 420 14.82 18.35 6.98
N LEU A 421 14.98 19.68 6.92
CA LEU A 421 13.87 20.61 6.97
C LEU A 421 12.89 20.36 5.81
N ALA A 422 13.40 20.22 4.58
CA ALA A 422 12.59 19.98 3.39
C ALA A 422 11.81 18.66 3.49
N ALA A 423 12.46 17.57 3.90
CA ALA A 423 11.79 16.28 4.08
C ALA A 423 10.73 16.34 5.18
N VAL A 424 11.05 16.89 6.34
CA VAL A 424 10.12 16.92 7.48
C VAL A 424 8.97 17.91 7.26
N ASP A 425 9.18 19.00 6.53
CA ASP A 425 8.13 19.99 6.25
C ASP A 425 7.27 19.65 5.03
N ALA A 426 7.71 18.72 4.16
CA ALA A 426 6.97 18.30 2.97
C ALA A 426 5.48 18.03 3.26
N ALA A 427 4.60 18.26 2.30
CA ALA A 427 3.15 18.01 2.45
C ALA A 427 2.78 16.50 2.39
N ASP A 428 3.62 15.65 2.97
CA ASP A 428 3.40 14.21 3.11
C ASP A 428 2.98 13.90 4.55
N PRO A 429 1.78 13.35 4.79
CA PRO A 429 1.30 13.06 6.14
C PRO A 429 2.14 11.98 6.84
N ARG A 430 2.91 11.19 6.09
CA ARG A 430 3.79 10.18 6.66
C ARG A 430 4.96 10.85 7.36
N PRO A 431 5.43 10.24 8.45
CA PRO A 431 6.55 10.76 9.21
C PRO A 431 7.88 10.35 8.60
N VAL A 432 8.95 11.02 9.01
CA VAL A 432 10.32 10.64 8.63
C VAL A 432 10.95 9.83 9.75
N TRP A 433 11.40 8.63 9.42
CA TRP A 433 12.23 7.79 10.27
C TRP A 433 13.68 8.21 10.11
N TYR A 434 14.26 8.74 11.18
CA TYR A 434 15.64 9.18 11.21
C TYR A 434 16.51 8.13 11.92
N MET A 435 17.58 7.72 11.24
CA MET A 435 18.59 6.81 11.76
C MET A 435 19.91 7.56 11.85
N ASN A 436 20.55 7.52 13.01
CA ASN A 436 21.91 7.99 13.21
C ASN A 436 22.76 6.76 13.53
N TRP A 437 23.63 6.40 12.59
CA TRP A 437 24.50 5.22 12.65
C TRP A 437 25.71 5.52 13.53
N GLY A 438 26.23 6.74 13.42
CA GLY A 438 27.24 7.20 14.35
C GLY A 438 27.44 8.70 14.31
N THR A 439 27.79 9.23 15.48
CA THR A 439 28.33 10.57 15.66
C THR A 439 29.34 10.46 16.78
N ASP A 440 30.61 10.32 16.42
CA ASP A 440 31.67 10.02 17.37
C ASP A 440 32.90 10.91 17.18
N HIS A 441 34.04 10.54 17.79
CA HIS A 441 35.24 11.33 17.67
C HIS A 441 35.72 11.43 16.20
N GLY A 442 35.62 12.63 15.65
CA GLY A 442 36.05 12.96 14.29
C GLY A 442 34.91 13.07 13.27
N SER A 443 33.66 12.85 13.68
CA SER A 443 32.48 13.28 12.91
C SER A 443 32.06 14.70 13.29
N ALA A 444 31.31 15.35 12.41
CA ALA A 444 30.58 16.57 12.74
C ALA A 444 29.42 16.28 13.73
N PRO A 445 28.91 17.29 14.45
CA PRO A 445 27.71 17.12 15.27
C PRO A 445 26.51 16.63 14.46
N SER A 446 25.58 15.90 15.08
CA SER A 446 24.40 15.40 14.38
C SER A 446 23.62 16.51 13.67
N SER A 447 23.34 16.28 12.39
CA SER A 447 22.60 17.17 11.51
C SER A 447 21.16 17.34 11.98
N LEU A 448 20.54 16.29 12.51
CA LEU A 448 19.20 16.40 13.12
C LEU A 448 19.20 17.29 14.36
N LYS A 449 20.24 17.19 15.20
CA LYS A 449 20.38 18.09 16.34
C LYS A 449 20.45 19.56 15.87
N LEU A 450 21.26 19.84 14.85
CA LEU A 450 21.39 21.19 14.28
C LEU A 450 20.07 21.69 13.68
N ALA A 451 19.34 20.84 12.97
CA ALA A 451 18.03 21.16 12.42
C ALA A 451 17.00 21.46 13.53
N LEU A 452 16.96 20.66 14.59
CA LEU A 452 16.08 20.87 15.74
C LEU A 452 16.41 22.18 16.49
N ASP A 453 17.69 22.47 16.68
CA ASP A 453 18.16 23.73 17.24
C ASP A 453 17.72 24.92 16.36
N GLN A 454 17.83 24.80 15.03
CA GLN A 454 17.41 25.84 14.09
C GLN A 454 15.89 26.07 14.12
N VAL A 455 15.09 25.01 14.02
CA VAL A 455 13.62 25.10 14.08
C VAL A 455 13.18 25.76 15.38
N LEU A 456 13.80 25.40 16.50
CA LEU A 456 13.46 26.00 17.79
C LEU A 456 13.77 27.50 17.83
N ARG A 457 14.93 27.91 17.32
CA ARG A 457 15.32 29.33 17.24
C ARG A 457 14.40 30.14 16.32
N GLU A 458 14.04 29.59 15.16
CA GLU A 458 13.37 30.32 14.09
C GLU A 458 11.84 30.26 14.17
N ARG A 459 11.29 29.11 14.58
CA ARG A 459 9.83 28.84 14.59
C ARG A 459 9.24 28.82 15.99
N GLY A 460 10.08 29.00 17.02
CA GLY A 460 9.68 28.97 18.42
C GLY A 460 9.16 27.61 18.89
N PRO A 461 8.68 27.51 20.14
CA PRO A 461 8.27 26.23 20.75
C PRO A 461 7.16 25.49 20.00
N SER A 462 6.18 26.22 19.44
CA SER A 462 5.05 25.61 18.72
C SER A 462 5.47 25.04 17.36
N GLY A 463 6.30 25.77 16.61
CA GLY A 463 6.87 25.28 15.36
C GLY A 463 7.79 24.08 15.58
N TYR A 464 8.60 24.13 16.64
CA TYR A 464 9.44 23.00 17.07
C TYR A 464 8.62 21.76 17.43
N ALA A 465 7.55 21.90 18.21
CA ALA A 465 6.67 20.77 18.54
C ALA A 465 6.04 20.15 17.28
N THR A 466 5.57 20.98 16.36
CA THR A 466 4.98 20.53 15.09
C THR A 466 6.00 19.76 14.24
N PHE A 467 7.21 20.28 14.12
CA PHE A 467 8.30 19.65 13.38
C PHE A 467 8.72 18.32 14.01
N LYS A 468 8.97 18.32 15.33
CA LYS A 468 9.46 17.16 16.08
C LYS A 468 8.46 16.00 16.08
N ASN A 469 7.15 16.27 16.13
CA ASN A 469 6.11 15.23 16.10
C ASN A 469 6.02 14.47 14.76
N ARG A 470 6.67 14.98 13.70
CA ARG A 470 6.75 14.32 12.39
C ARG A 470 7.96 13.39 12.26
N LEU A 471 8.75 13.23 13.32
CA LEU A 471 9.95 12.39 13.37
C LEU A 471 9.74 11.15 14.23
N ARG A 472 10.44 10.08 13.85
CA ARG A 472 10.61 8.85 14.63
C ARG A 472 12.07 8.48 14.56
N LEU A 473 12.60 7.96 15.66
CA LEU A 473 14.01 7.64 15.75
C LEU A 473 14.21 6.12 15.79
N SER A 474 15.17 5.64 15.00
CA SER A 474 15.77 4.31 15.16
C SER A 474 17.29 4.46 15.20
N SER A 475 17.85 4.73 16.39
CA SER A 475 19.25 5.15 16.55
C SER A 475 19.71 5.16 18.02
N ASP A 476 21.02 5.28 18.25
CA ASP A 476 21.56 5.70 19.56
C ASP A 476 21.25 7.19 19.85
N ASP A 477 21.44 7.64 21.09
CA ASP A 477 21.19 9.04 21.48
C ASP A 477 22.35 9.97 21.10
N GLN A 478 22.18 10.75 20.03
CA GLN A 478 23.14 11.79 19.62
C GLN A 478 22.51 13.19 19.56
N PHE A 479 21.34 13.36 20.19
CA PHE A 479 20.52 14.59 20.07
C PHE A 479 20.43 15.38 21.39
N GLY A 480 20.98 14.85 22.48
CA GLY A 480 21.22 15.57 23.74
C GLY A 480 19.94 16.05 24.44
N ASP A 481 19.82 17.36 24.66
CA ASP A 481 18.64 17.92 25.35
C ASP A 481 17.34 17.69 24.56
N HIS A 482 17.40 17.49 23.24
CA HIS A 482 16.22 17.21 22.42
C HIS A 482 15.58 15.86 22.72
N THR A 483 16.36 14.84 23.05
CA THR A 483 15.85 13.51 23.46
C THR A 483 15.49 13.47 24.92
N THR A 484 16.17 14.25 25.77
CA THR A 484 16.16 13.99 27.22
C THR A 484 15.52 15.07 28.10
N LYS A 485 15.41 16.31 27.62
CA LYS A 485 14.96 17.45 28.46
C LYS A 485 13.91 18.36 27.82
N ARG A 486 13.85 18.45 26.49
CA ARG A 486 13.01 19.43 25.77
C ARG A 486 11.66 18.83 25.36
N GLU A 487 10.59 19.52 25.75
CA GLU A 487 9.20 19.22 25.37
C GLU A 487 8.84 19.70 23.95
N PRO A 488 7.94 19.00 23.23
CA PRO A 488 7.42 17.66 23.57
C PRO A 488 8.51 16.60 23.41
N PRO A 489 8.42 15.41 24.05
CA PRO A 489 9.29 14.28 23.73
C PRO A 489 9.13 13.85 22.26
N PHE A 490 10.05 13.04 21.76
CA PHE A 490 9.80 12.37 20.47
C PHE A 490 8.60 11.43 20.62
N THR A 491 7.80 11.29 19.57
CA THR A 491 6.67 10.36 19.57
C THR A 491 7.14 8.92 19.77
N LEU A 492 8.27 8.56 19.14
CA LEU A 492 8.85 7.24 19.22
C LEU A 492 10.36 7.31 19.03
N TRP A 493 11.11 6.66 19.94
CA TRP A 493 12.54 6.45 19.79
C TRP A 493 12.92 5.01 20.15
N VAL A 494 13.27 4.24 19.12
CA VAL A 494 13.78 2.88 19.22
C VAL A 494 15.30 2.92 19.21
N ASP A 495 15.91 2.71 20.35
CA ASP A 495 17.35 2.68 20.48
C ASP A 495 17.86 1.26 20.28
N THR A 496 18.23 1.00 19.03
CA THR A 496 18.74 -0.27 18.57
C THR A 496 20.13 -0.58 19.11
N PHE A 497 20.74 0.32 19.89
CA PHE A 497 22.05 0.15 20.51
C PHE A 497 21.94 -0.25 21.98
N ARG A 498 20.73 -0.31 22.54
CA ARG A 498 20.49 -0.56 23.96
C ARG A 498 19.62 -1.80 24.23
N PRO A 499 19.71 -2.37 25.44
CA PRO A 499 20.58 -1.97 26.56
C PRO A 499 22.05 -2.38 26.37
N GLU A 500 22.93 -1.93 27.26
CA GLU A 500 24.26 -2.52 27.34
C GLU A 500 24.20 -3.95 27.89
N LEU A 501 25.00 -4.84 27.33
CA LEU A 501 25.22 -6.21 27.78
C LEU A 501 26.72 -6.42 27.93
N ASP A 502 27.17 -6.83 29.12
CA ASP A 502 28.59 -7.06 29.44
C ASP A 502 29.52 -5.89 29.04
N ARG A 503 29.09 -4.66 29.35
CA ARG A 503 29.78 -3.38 29.02
C ARG A 503 29.87 -3.06 27.52
N ASN A 504 29.19 -3.82 26.67
CA ASN A 504 29.05 -3.52 25.24
C ASN A 504 27.62 -3.09 24.94
N ARG A 505 27.45 -2.16 24.00
CA ARG A 505 26.12 -1.82 23.47
C ARG A 505 25.48 -3.03 22.76
N TRP A 506 24.15 -3.11 22.75
CA TRP A 506 23.39 -4.23 22.17
C TRP A 506 23.78 -4.54 20.72
N TYR A 507 24.05 -3.50 19.92
CA TYR A 507 24.36 -3.67 18.50
C TYR A 507 25.59 -4.57 18.24
N HIS A 508 26.55 -4.65 19.18
CA HIS A 508 27.72 -5.53 19.08
C HIS A 508 27.35 -7.02 19.01
N ARG A 509 26.12 -7.39 19.38
CA ARG A 509 25.61 -8.76 19.26
C ARG A 509 25.29 -9.14 17.81
N PHE A 510 25.12 -8.17 16.89
CA PHE A 510 24.71 -8.46 15.51
C PHE A 510 25.59 -9.53 14.84
N SER A 511 26.91 -9.28 14.80
CA SER A 511 27.88 -10.21 14.22
C SER A 511 27.83 -11.59 14.88
N ALA A 512 27.81 -11.62 16.22
CA ALA A 512 27.81 -12.87 16.98
C ALA A 512 26.58 -13.74 16.71
N LEU A 513 25.45 -13.14 16.34
CA LEU A 513 24.19 -13.83 16.10
C LEU A 513 23.96 -14.17 14.62
N THR A 514 24.58 -13.43 13.69
CA THR A 514 24.23 -13.49 12.26
C THR A 514 25.37 -13.96 11.36
N ALA A 515 26.64 -13.79 11.75
CA ALA A 515 27.77 -13.93 10.81
C ALA A 515 28.01 -15.34 10.28
N THR A 516 27.40 -16.35 10.91
CA THR A 516 27.46 -17.75 10.51
C THR A 516 26.09 -18.43 10.49
N ALA A 517 25.01 -17.65 10.63
CA ALA A 517 23.65 -18.19 10.68
C ALA A 517 23.30 -18.84 9.33
N GLY A 518 22.83 -20.09 9.35
CA GLY A 518 22.43 -20.79 8.12
C GLY A 518 23.59 -21.07 7.17
N ASP A 519 24.80 -21.32 7.71
CA ASP A 519 26.04 -21.47 6.93
C ASP A 519 26.46 -20.19 6.19
N PHE A 520 25.99 -19.01 6.61
CA PHE A 520 26.39 -17.75 6.00
C PHE A 520 27.92 -17.57 6.05
N ASN A 521 28.49 -17.11 4.93
CA ASN A 521 29.91 -16.85 4.80
C ASN A 521 30.14 -15.59 3.96
N VAL A 522 30.60 -14.50 4.58
CA VAL A 522 30.78 -13.20 3.90
C VAL A 522 31.65 -13.25 2.63
N GLN A 523 32.65 -14.13 2.57
CA GLN A 523 33.48 -14.26 1.38
C GLN A 523 32.70 -14.86 0.20
N ARG A 524 31.97 -15.95 0.44
CA ARG A 524 31.17 -16.65 -0.58
C ARG A 524 29.90 -15.87 -0.93
N ASP A 525 29.20 -15.41 0.10
CA ASP A 525 27.82 -14.95 0.03
C ASP A 525 27.69 -13.44 -0.22
N VAL A 526 28.78 -12.66 -0.04
CA VAL A 526 28.76 -11.20 -0.27
C VAL A 526 29.80 -10.77 -1.30
N LEU A 527 31.05 -11.19 -1.12
CA LEU A 527 32.16 -10.64 -1.91
C LEU A 527 32.33 -11.30 -3.29
N THR A 528 31.99 -12.59 -3.41
CA THR A 528 32.36 -13.38 -4.58
C THR A 528 31.18 -13.56 -5.51
N GLY A 529 31.19 -12.85 -6.64
CA GLY A 529 30.23 -13.07 -7.72
C GLY A 529 28.97 -12.19 -7.68
N HIS A 530 28.81 -11.31 -6.70
CA HIS A 530 27.58 -10.53 -6.44
C HIS A 530 27.65 -9.06 -6.89
N GLY A 531 28.43 -8.80 -7.93
CA GLY A 531 28.52 -7.46 -8.54
C GLY A 531 29.33 -6.43 -7.73
N PRO A 532 29.40 -5.19 -8.22
CA PRO A 532 30.26 -4.14 -7.66
C PRO A 532 29.82 -3.65 -6.29
N LEU A 533 28.52 -3.72 -5.97
CA LEU A 533 28.02 -3.34 -4.64
C LEU A 533 28.48 -4.35 -3.57
N GLY A 534 28.32 -5.66 -3.81
CA GLY A 534 28.85 -6.71 -2.93
C GLY A 534 30.36 -6.63 -2.78
N ALA A 535 31.10 -6.43 -3.89
CA ALA A 535 32.56 -6.26 -3.86
C ALA A 535 33.05 -4.99 -3.12
N SER A 536 32.16 -4.04 -2.84
CA SER A 536 32.46 -2.83 -2.07
C SER A 536 32.35 -3.03 -0.56
N TYR A 537 31.87 -4.20 -0.09
CA TYR A 537 31.76 -4.54 1.31
C TYR A 537 33.14 -4.72 1.96
N PRO A 538 33.57 -3.89 2.92
CA PRO A 538 34.89 -4.02 3.53
C PRO A 538 34.94 -5.14 4.58
N LEU A 539 36.09 -5.80 4.73
CA LEU A 539 36.33 -6.78 5.81
C LEU A 539 37.29 -6.26 6.89
N ASN A 540 37.84 -5.06 6.74
CA ASN A 540 38.87 -4.49 7.61
C ASN A 540 38.30 -3.83 8.87
N THR A 541 37.41 -4.53 9.55
CA THR A 541 36.81 -4.16 10.83
C THR A 541 37.24 -5.18 11.92
N THR A 542 36.90 -4.92 13.18
CA THR A 542 37.14 -5.85 14.29
C THR A 542 36.51 -7.23 14.07
N GLN A 543 35.43 -7.31 13.29
CA GLN A 543 34.81 -8.56 12.84
C GLN A 543 34.56 -8.48 11.33
N PRO A 544 34.80 -9.55 10.53
CA PRO A 544 34.59 -9.53 9.09
C PRO A 544 33.17 -9.12 8.64
N GLN A 545 32.14 -9.47 9.42
CA GLN A 545 30.78 -8.96 9.24
C GLN A 545 30.32 -8.34 10.56
N LYS A 546 30.60 -7.04 10.75
CA LYS A 546 30.25 -6.30 11.98
C LYS A 546 28.85 -5.69 11.87
N GLU A 547 28.58 -4.95 10.79
CA GLU A 547 27.26 -4.37 10.42
C GLU A 547 26.50 -3.78 11.62
N GLY A 548 27.20 -3.00 12.44
CA GLY A 548 26.64 -2.56 13.71
C GLY A 548 25.37 -1.72 13.57
N ASP A 549 25.33 -0.90 12.54
CA ASP A 549 24.25 0.05 12.31
C ASP A 549 23.07 -0.56 11.57
N SER A 550 23.23 -1.78 11.04
CA SER A 550 22.18 -2.44 10.27
C SER A 550 20.91 -2.64 11.08
N MET A 551 21.01 -2.81 12.40
CA MET A 551 19.81 -2.92 13.26
C MET A 551 18.87 -1.70 13.16
N THR A 552 19.38 -0.51 12.84
CA THR A 552 18.57 0.72 12.71
C THR A 552 17.54 0.63 11.58
N PHE A 553 17.89 0.01 10.45
CA PHE A 553 16.97 -0.15 9.33
C PHE A 553 16.36 -1.56 9.24
N LEU A 554 17.03 -2.60 9.76
CA LEU A 554 16.45 -3.95 9.82
C LEU A 554 15.15 -3.98 10.66
N TYR A 555 15.04 -3.09 11.64
CA TYR A 555 13.83 -2.86 12.41
C TYR A 555 12.63 -2.41 11.52
N LEU A 556 12.94 -1.72 10.43
CA LEU A 556 11.98 -1.05 9.53
C LEU A 556 11.65 -1.85 8.26
N ILE A 557 12.29 -3.00 8.03
CA ILE A 557 11.98 -3.85 6.87
C ILE A 557 10.58 -4.45 7.05
N PRO A 558 9.66 -4.32 6.08
CA PRO A 558 8.28 -4.80 6.20
C PRO A 558 8.19 -6.31 5.92
N THR A 559 8.72 -7.12 6.84
CA THR A 559 8.74 -8.59 6.71
C THR A 559 7.36 -9.25 6.84
N GLY A 560 6.36 -8.48 7.27
CA GLY A 560 5.02 -8.94 7.66
C GLY A 560 4.91 -9.40 9.14
N MET A 561 6.06 -9.49 9.85
CA MET A 561 6.10 -9.75 11.29
C MET A 561 6.01 -8.48 12.11
N ASN A 562 6.67 -7.40 11.68
CA ASN A 562 6.83 -6.15 12.43
C ASN A 562 5.83 -5.08 11.98
N GLU A 563 5.48 -4.21 12.93
CA GLU A 563 4.84 -2.92 12.69
C GLU A 563 5.75 -1.88 13.35
N PRO A 564 6.42 -1.00 12.58
CA PRO A 564 7.42 -0.07 13.11
C PRO A 564 6.89 0.87 14.20
N GLU A 565 5.60 1.22 14.22
CA GLU A 565 5.03 2.00 15.34
C GLU A 565 4.70 1.14 16.59
N GLN A 566 4.89 -0.18 16.52
CA GLN A 566 4.65 -1.14 17.61
C GLN A 566 5.96 -1.87 17.98
N PRO A 567 6.90 -1.20 18.67
CA PRO A 567 8.21 -1.75 19.01
C PRO A 567 8.16 -3.08 19.78
N THR A 568 7.09 -3.29 20.55
CA THR A 568 6.88 -4.49 21.35
C THR A 568 6.56 -5.74 20.55
N TRP A 569 6.29 -5.62 19.25
CA TRP A 569 5.85 -6.74 18.43
C TRP A 569 7.01 -7.63 17.98
N GLY A 570 8.21 -7.07 17.86
CA GLY A 570 9.38 -7.79 17.37
C GLY A 570 9.58 -7.63 15.87
N SER A 571 10.84 -7.73 15.45
CA SER A 571 11.35 -7.52 14.10
C SER A 571 12.60 -8.40 13.91
N TRP A 572 13.17 -8.37 12.71
CA TRP A 572 14.50 -8.95 12.48
C TRP A 572 15.65 -8.26 13.24
N ALA A 573 15.46 -7.04 13.74
CA ALA A 573 16.44 -6.36 14.58
C ALA A 573 16.30 -6.67 16.09
N GLY A 574 15.26 -7.42 16.48
CA GLY A 574 14.93 -7.67 17.88
C GLY A 574 13.52 -7.20 18.25
N ARG A 575 13.22 -7.21 19.54
CA ARG A 575 11.93 -6.79 20.11
C ARG A 575 12.17 -5.74 21.18
N TYR A 576 11.53 -4.58 21.01
CA TYR A 576 11.83 -3.40 21.81
C TYR A 576 10.71 -3.11 22.79
N GLY A 577 11.07 -2.87 24.04
CA GLY A 577 10.18 -2.54 25.14
C GLY A 577 10.67 -1.25 25.78
N ARG A 578 9.90 -0.71 26.74
CA ARG A 578 10.34 0.46 27.49
C ARG A 578 11.72 0.20 28.08
N ASN A 579 12.62 1.16 27.94
CA ASN A 579 13.96 1.01 28.48
C ASN A 579 13.88 0.91 30.02
N GLU A 580 14.28 -0.25 30.54
CA GLU A 580 14.24 -0.58 31.97
C GLU A 580 15.05 0.41 32.83
N ASN A 581 16.11 1.00 32.26
CA ASN A 581 16.98 1.97 32.94
C ASN A 581 16.45 3.42 32.86
N HIS A 582 15.39 3.65 32.08
CA HIS A 582 14.82 4.98 31.82
C HIS A 582 13.28 4.93 31.81
N GLY A 583 12.70 4.33 32.85
CA GLY A 583 11.24 4.14 32.97
C GLY A 583 10.43 5.45 33.02
N ASP A 584 11.08 6.58 33.31
CA ASP A 584 10.51 7.94 33.24
C ASP A 584 10.28 8.43 31.81
N ARG A 585 10.80 7.73 30.79
CA ARG A 585 10.74 8.10 29.38
C ARG A 585 9.90 7.10 28.58
N PRO A 586 8.57 7.28 28.50
CA PRO A 586 7.67 6.30 27.89
C PRO A 586 7.85 6.14 26.37
N TYR A 587 8.59 7.06 25.73
CA TYR A 587 8.92 7.08 24.31
C TYR A 587 10.27 6.42 23.99
N TYR A 588 11.04 6.03 25.01
CA TYR A 588 12.38 5.45 24.87
C TYR A 588 12.31 3.92 24.95
N TRP A 589 12.61 3.26 23.83
CA TRP A 589 12.53 1.81 23.66
C TRP A 589 13.91 1.20 23.48
N ALA A 590 14.17 0.07 24.15
CA ALA A 590 15.40 -0.70 24.08
C ALA A 590 15.08 -2.19 23.93
N ASN A 591 16.03 -2.98 23.41
CA ASN A 591 15.79 -4.40 23.16
C ASN A 591 15.39 -5.14 24.44
N GLN A 592 14.66 -6.24 24.32
CA GLN A 592 14.06 -7.00 25.42
C GLN A 592 14.60 -8.44 25.47
N GLN A 593 14.03 -9.27 26.34
CA GLN A 593 14.34 -10.69 26.46
C GLN A 593 13.18 -11.52 25.92
N ASP A 594 13.50 -12.55 25.15
CA ASP A 594 12.52 -13.52 24.64
C ASP A 594 12.87 -14.93 25.09
N THR A 595 11.83 -15.74 25.26
CA THR A 595 11.94 -17.16 25.51
C THR A 595 11.89 -17.90 24.19
N TRP A 596 12.98 -18.58 23.86
CA TRP A 596 13.09 -19.38 22.64
C TRP A 596 13.98 -20.60 22.91
N GLN A 597 13.55 -21.76 22.41
CA GLN A 597 14.23 -23.05 22.59
C GLN A 597 14.60 -23.35 24.07
N GLY A 598 13.69 -23.03 25.00
CA GLY A 598 13.85 -23.34 26.42
C GLY A 598 14.76 -22.41 27.21
N THR A 599 15.27 -21.33 26.60
CA THR A 599 16.06 -20.29 27.28
C THR A 599 15.38 -18.94 27.18
N THR A 600 15.58 -18.07 28.17
CA THR A 600 15.13 -16.67 28.13
C THR A 600 16.36 -15.77 28.09
N HIS A 601 16.57 -15.09 26.97
CA HIS A 601 17.76 -14.25 26.76
C HIS A 601 17.48 -13.13 25.75
N ARG A 602 18.28 -12.06 25.77
CA ARG A 602 18.13 -10.95 24.80
C ARG A 602 18.48 -11.38 23.38
N ASP A 603 19.50 -12.24 23.23
CA ASP A 603 19.90 -12.82 21.93
C ASP A 603 18.73 -13.48 21.20
N ASN A 604 17.79 -14.09 21.92
CA ASN A 604 16.65 -14.79 21.32
C ASN A 604 15.73 -13.86 20.52
N THR A 605 15.73 -12.56 20.79
CA THR A 605 14.92 -11.58 20.03
C THR A 605 15.35 -11.47 18.57
N LEU A 606 16.61 -11.79 18.25
CA LEU A 606 17.18 -11.71 16.90
C LEU A 606 17.64 -13.09 16.39
N ALA A 607 18.33 -13.87 17.22
CA ALA A 607 18.96 -15.14 16.83
C ALA A 607 17.98 -16.10 16.14
N ARG A 608 16.72 -16.11 16.60
CA ARG A 608 15.66 -16.95 16.05
C ARG A 608 15.26 -16.61 14.61
N TRP A 609 15.66 -15.45 14.11
CA TRP A 609 15.40 -14.96 12.76
C TRP A 609 16.67 -14.84 11.90
N ALA A 610 17.84 -15.11 12.47
CA ALA A 610 19.12 -14.81 11.83
C ALA A 610 19.33 -15.53 10.50
N ILE A 611 18.81 -16.75 10.36
CA ILE A 611 18.88 -17.52 9.10
C ILE A 611 18.04 -16.82 8.01
N HIS A 612 16.80 -16.43 8.33
CA HIS A 612 15.91 -15.78 7.36
C HIS A 612 16.49 -14.44 6.89
N LEU A 613 17.02 -13.66 7.84
CA LEU A 613 17.72 -12.41 7.58
C LEU A 613 18.90 -12.60 6.60
N GLN A 614 19.74 -13.61 6.82
CA GLN A 614 20.92 -13.82 5.99
C GLN A 614 20.60 -14.41 4.62
N ASN A 615 19.57 -15.26 4.52
CA ASN A 615 19.09 -15.72 3.22
C ASN A 615 18.51 -14.58 2.39
N ASP A 616 17.76 -13.65 2.99
CA ASP A 616 17.21 -12.49 2.27
C ASP A 616 18.33 -11.57 1.77
N PHE A 617 19.39 -11.38 2.55
CA PHE A 617 20.56 -10.62 2.10
C PHE A 617 21.29 -11.28 0.93
N LYS A 618 21.47 -12.60 1.00
CA LYS A 618 22.06 -13.40 -0.07
C LYS A 618 21.27 -13.27 -1.37
N ALA A 619 19.95 -13.47 -1.32
CA ALA A 619 19.12 -13.37 -2.52
C ALA A 619 19.19 -11.96 -3.14
N ARG A 620 19.17 -10.89 -2.34
CA ARG A 620 19.30 -9.52 -2.85
C ARG A 620 20.69 -9.23 -3.45
N LEU A 621 21.73 -9.88 -2.96
CA LEU A 621 23.05 -9.85 -3.58
C LEU A 621 23.05 -10.59 -4.92
N ASP A 622 22.39 -11.75 -5.00
CA ASP A 622 22.19 -12.47 -6.26
C ASP A 622 21.44 -11.59 -7.29
N TRP A 623 20.41 -10.86 -6.87
CA TRP A 623 19.64 -9.92 -7.73
C TRP A 623 20.48 -8.83 -8.38
N CYS A 624 21.71 -8.58 -7.90
CA CYS A 624 22.61 -7.63 -8.54
C CYS A 624 23.21 -8.16 -9.86
N VAL A 625 23.17 -9.47 -10.09
CA VAL A 625 23.91 -10.14 -11.18
C VAL A 625 23.11 -11.17 -11.95
N THR A 626 21.90 -11.51 -11.51
CA THR A 626 21.03 -12.49 -12.16
C THR A 626 19.82 -11.82 -12.84
N ASP A 627 19.20 -12.54 -13.77
CA ASP A 627 17.87 -12.19 -14.29
C ASP A 627 16.79 -12.64 -13.29
N ALA A 628 15.63 -11.99 -13.28
CA ALA A 628 14.53 -12.30 -12.35
C ALA A 628 14.20 -13.80 -12.27
N LYS A 629 14.00 -14.45 -13.41
CA LYS A 629 13.66 -15.88 -13.50
C LYS A 629 14.71 -16.85 -12.93
N ASP A 630 15.95 -16.40 -12.73
CA ASP A 630 17.09 -17.21 -12.31
C ASP A 630 17.48 -16.92 -10.85
N ALA A 631 16.68 -16.13 -10.11
CA ALA A 631 16.86 -15.84 -8.70
C ALA A 631 15.58 -16.12 -7.93
N ASN A 632 15.72 -16.40 -6.63
CA ASN A 632 14.57 -16.58 -5.75
C ASN A 632 14.01 -15.23 -5.26
N HIS A 633 12.70 -15.16 -5.04
CA HIS A 633 11.98 -14.04 -4.46
C HIS A 633 11.11 -14.49 -3.28
N PRO A 634 10.84 -13.58 -2.32
CA PRO A 634 10.15 -13.97 -1.10
C PRO A 634 8.70 -14.40 -1.34
N PRO A 635 8.21 -15.42 -0.62
CA PRO A 635 6.82 -15.84 -0.72
C PRO A 635 5.87 -14.76 -0.19
N VAL A 636 4.60 -14.83 -0.60
CA VAL A 636 3.54 -13.89 -0.24
C VAL A 636 2.55 -14.59 0.70
N PRO A 637 2.67 -14.38 2.03
CA PRO A 637 1.75 -15.00 2.98
C PRO A 637 0.40 -14.29 2.96
N ASP A 638 -0.66 -15.04 2.73
CA ASP A 638 -2.05 -14.59 2.84
C ASP A 638 -2.72 -15.32 4.01
N VAL A 639 -3.49 -14.62 4.83
CA VAL A 639 -4.27 -15.23 5.91
C VAL A 639 -5.70 -14.71 5.82
N ASN A 640 -6.61 -15.59 5.47
CA ASN A 640 -8.01 -15.30 5.22
C ASN A 640 -8.70 -14.66 6.43
N GLY A 641 -9.42 -13.56 6.17
CA GLY A 641 -10.15 -12.76 7.17
C GLY A 641 -9.30 -11.69 7.86
N LEU A 642 -9.85 -11.07 8.91
CA LEU A 642 -9.20 -9.92 9.56
C LEU A 642 -7.91 -10.32 10.29
N LEU A 643 -6.80 -9.59 10.09
CA LEU A 643 -5.55 -9.87 10.83
C LEU A 643 -5.59 -9.39 12.28
N ARG A 644 -6.55 -8.53 12.63
CA ARG A 644 -6.82 -8.06 14.00
C ARG A 644 -8.28 -8.40 14.32
N ARG A 645 -8.51 -9.33 15.24
CA ARG A 645 -9.84 -9.86 15.58
C ARG A 645 -10.11 -9.68 17.07
N THR A 646 -11.36 -9.43 17.43
CA THR A 646 -11.83 -9.51 18.82
C THR A 646 -12.78 -10.68 18.95
N VAL A 647 -12.51 -11.59 19.88
CA VAL A 647 -13.24 -12.85 20.06
C VAL A 647 -13.65 -13.03 21.52
N ALA A 648 -14.69 -13.84 21.75
CA ALA A 648 -15.11 -14.21 23.10
C ALA A 648 -14.14 -15.21 23.73
N ALA A 649 -14.04 -15.21 25.07
CA ALA A 649 -13.32 -16.25 25.79
C ALA A 649 -13.95 -17.63 25.53
N GLY A 650 -13.14 -18.64 25.18
CA GLY A 650 -13.61 -19.97 24.80
C GLY A 650 -14.06 -20.12 23.35
N GLU A 651 -14.06 -19.05 22.56
CA GLU A 651 -14.39 -19.11 21.12
C GLU A 651 -13.30 -19.86 20.33
N ARG A 652 -13.70 -20.64 19.32
CA ARG A 652 -12.76 -21.27 18.38
C ARG A 652 -12.32 -20.24 17.34
N VAL A 653 -11.03 -19.94 17.31
CA VAL A 653 -10.41 -19.08 16.30
C VAL A 653 -9.81 -19.95 15.21
N SER A 654 -10.29 -19.77 13.98
CA SER A 654 -9.78 -20.47 12.79
C SER A 654 -8.96 -19.52 11.93
N LEU A 655 -7.79 -19.99 11.51
CA LEU A 655 -6.84 -19.28 10.67
C LEU A 655 -6.54 -20.14 9.46
N ASP A 656 -6.55 -19.52 8.29
CA ASP A 656 -6.40 -20.20 7.01
C ASP A 656 -5.48 -19.37 6.13
N ALA A 657 -4.41 -19.99 5.66
CA ALA A 657 -3.40 -19.40 4.80
C ALA A 657 -3.29 -20.09 3.43
N ASP A 658 -4.32 -20.83 3.01
CA ASP A 658 -4.33 -21.58 1.73
C ASP A 658 -4.05 -20.70 0.50
N ASP A 659 -4.41 -19.41 0.55
CA ASP A 659 -4.19 -18.44 -0.54
C ASP A 659 -2.76 -17.86 -0.55
N SER A 660 -1.88 -18.31 0.34
CA SER A 660 -0.46 -17.95 0.29
C SER A 660 0.19 -18.45 -1.02
N SER A 661 1.09 -17.64 -1.57
CA SER A 661 1.69 -17.93 -2.89
C SER A 661 3.19 -17.68 -2.90
N ASP A 662 3.86 -18.22 -3.91
CA ASP A 662 5.26 -17.99 -4.21
C ASP A 662 5.36 -17.42 -5.63
N PRO A 663 6.04 -16.28 -5.84
CA PRO A 663 6.14 -15.66 -7.17
C PRO A 663 6.96 -16.48 -8.17
N ASP A 664 7.88 -17.33 -7.69
CA ASP A 664 8.73 -18.20 -8.50
C ASP A 664 8.10 -19.59 -8.70
N GLY A 665 6.99 -19.86 -8.00
CA GLY A 665 6.27 -21.12 -8.04
C GLY A 665 6.87 -22.20 -7.13
N ASP A 666 7.75 -21.81 -6.20
CA ASP A 666 8.39 -22.73 -5.28
C ASP A 666 7.39 -23.26 -4.23
N PRO A 667 7.49 -24.55 -3.84
CA PRO A 667 6.73 -25.11 -2.74
C PRO A 667 6.89 -24.32 -1.44
N LEU A 668 5.78 -24.17 -0.70
CA LEU A 668 5.71 -23.40 0.53
C LEU A 668 5.67 -24.29 1.79
N ASN A 669 6.47 -23.93 2.78
CA ASN A 669 6.46 -24.49 4.12
C ASN A 669 5.77 -23.52 5.10
N PHE A 670 4.77 -24.01 5.81
CA PHE A 670 3.98 -23.24 6.78
C PHE A 670 4.44 -23.56 8.20
N GLU A 671 4.62 -22.53 9.04
CA GLU A 671 4.82 -22.69 10.48
C GLU A 671 3.98 -21.67 11.25
N TRP A 672 3.03 -22.15 12.05
CA TRP A 672 2.25 -21.34 12.97
C TRP A 672 2.84 -21.37 14.38
N SER A 673 3.08 -20.20 14.95
CA SER A 673 3.64 -20.07 16.31
C SER A 673 2.91 -19.01 17.13
N TYR A 674 2.84 -19.25 18.44
CA TYR A 674 2.44 -18.23 19.41
C TYR A 674 3.65 -17.42 19.85
N TYR A 675 3.53 -16.09 19.79
CA TYR A 675 4.57 -15.15 20.20
C TYR A 675 4.16 -14.43 21.51
N PRO A 676 4.37 -15.06 22.68
CA PRO A 676 3.82 -14.58 23.95
C PRO A 676 4.30 -13.17 24.34
N GLU A 677 5.56 -12.86 24.06
CA GLU A 677 6.19 -11.62 24.50
C GLU A 677 5.64 -10.38 23.79
N ALA A 678 5.03 -10.55 22.62
CA ALA A 678 4.38 -9.46 21.90
C ALA A 678 2.95 -9.18 22.40
N GLY A 679 2.27 -10.19 22.95
CA GLY A 679 0.92 -10.06 23.50
C GLY A 679 0.87 -9.62 24.96
N THR A 680 -0.34 -9.49 25.49
CA THR A 680 -0.59 -9.23 26.93
C THR A 680 -1.08 -10.46 27.68
N TYR A 681 -1.48 -11.53 26.99
CA TYR A 681 -1.81 -12.80 27.64
C TYR A 681 -0.56 -13.46 28.25
N ARG A 682 -0.62 -13.84 29.52
CA ARG A 682 0.49 -14.46 30.28
C ARG A 682 0.12 -15.82 30.88
N GLY A 683 -1.08 -16.33 30.60
CA GLY A 683 -1.52 -17.64 31.02
C GLY A 683 -1.00 -18.77 30.12
N PRO A 684 -1.36 -20.03 30.42
CA PRO A 684 -1.02 -21.18 29.58
C PRO A 684 -1.75 -21.06 28.24
N PHE A 685 -0.99 -20.91 27.15
CA PHE A 685 -1.56 -20.85 25.81
C PHE A 685 -2.04 -22.25 25.38
N PRO A 686 -3.29 -22.38 24.90
CA PRO A 686 -3.79 -23.66 24.40
C PRO A 686 -3.02 -24.08 23.13
N PRO A 687 -2.85 -25.39 22.89
CA PRO A 687 -2.15 -25.85 21.69
C PRO A 687 -2.91 -25.44 20.43
N LEU A 688 -2.15 -25.15 19.37
CA LEU A 688 -2.69 -25.03 18.01
C LEU A 688 -3.02 -26.43 17.47
N ASP A 689 -4.16 -26.56 16.78
CA ASP A 689 -4.61 -27.85 16.23
C ASP A 689 -3.63 -28.41 15.18
N ASN A 690 -2.98 -27.53 14.40
CA ASN A 690 -1.90 -27.88 13.47
C ASN A 690 -0.90 -26.73 13.37
N THR A 691 0.41 -27.01 13.41
CA THR A 691 1.43 -25.97 13.32
C THR A 691 2.14 -25.92 11.97
N THR A 692 1.96 -26.92 11.10
CA THR A 692 2.70 -27.05 9.83
C THR A 692 1.81 -27.17 8.60
N SER A 693 0.54 -26.78 8.73
CA SER A 693 -0.47 -26.77 7.68
C SER A 693 -0.88 -25.32 7.37
N PRO A 694 -1.37 -25.00 6.15
CA PRO A 694 -1.90 -23.68 5.84
C PRO A 694 -3.04 -23.28 6.80
N ALA A 695 -3.92 -24.23 7.12
CA ALA A 695 -5.00 -24.03 8.09
C ALA A 695 -4.64 -24.51 9.50
N THR A 696 -5.01 -23.70 10.51
CA THR A 696 -4.90 -24.02 11.93
C THR A 696 -6.06 -23.42 12.73
N SER A 697 -6.25 -23.89 13.97
CA SER A 697 -7.17 -23.26 14.91
C SER A 697 -6.73 -23.44 16.35
N PHE A 698 -7.29 -22.62 17.24
CA PHE A 698 -7.15 -22.76 18.68
C PHE A 698 -8.42 -22.27 19.39
N ILE A 699 -8.57 -22.63 20.66
CA ILE A 699 -9.64 -22.12 21.51
C ILE A 699 -9.12 -20.90 22.26
N ALA A 700 -9.79 -19.75 22.15
CA ALA A 700 -9.41 -18.55 22.89
C ALA A 700 -9.41 -18.86 24.40
N PRO A 701 -8.32 -18.58 25.14
CA PRO A 701 -8.24 -18.91 26.55
C PRO A 701 -9.27 -18.14 27.37
N GLN A 702 -9.62 -18.69 28.53
CA GLN A 702 -10.38 -17.95 29.53
C GLN A 702 -9.52 -16.82 30.11
N VAL A 703 -10.10 -15.63 30.20
CA VAL A 703 -9.44 -14.41 30.68
C VAL A 703 -10.38 -13.65 31.62
N GLU A 704 -9.83 -12.98 32.63
CA GLU A 704 -10.61 -12.14 33.56
C GLU A 704 -10.76 -10.70 33.04
N ASP A 705 -9.75 -10.20 32.31
CA ASP A 705 -9.79 -8.93 31.58
C ASP A 705 -9.44 -9.16 30.11
N THR A 706 -9.72 -8.17 29.25
CA THR A 706 -9.29 -8.19 27.85
C THR A 706 -7.78 -8.43 27.72
N LYS A 707 -7.38 -9.44 26.94
CA LYS A 707 -5.96 -9.75 26.64
C LYS A 707 -5.74 -9.86 25.14
N THR A 708 -4.50 -9.65 24.71
CA THR A 708 -4.05 -9.81 23.32
C THR A 708 -3.13 -11.02 23.19
N ILE A 709 -3.36 -11.80 22.15
CA ILE A 709 -2.59 -12.96 21.73
C ILE A 709 -2.06 -12.67 20.33
N HIS A 710 -0.77 -12.91 20.11
CA HIS A 710 -0.14 -12.71 18.81
C HIS A 710 0.29 -14.07 18.27
N LEU A 711 -0.27 -14.43 17.12
CA LEU A 711 0.14 -15.58 16.33
C LEU A 711 0.96 -15.09 15.15
N LEU A 712 1.95 -15.88 14.77
CA LEU A 712 2.82 -15.61 13.63
C LEU A 712 2.77 -16.82 12.70
N LEU A 713 2.33 -16.61 11.47
CA LEU A 713 2.64 -17.48 10.36
C LEU A 713 4.03 -17.13 9.86
N THR A 714 4.93 -18.10 9.85
CA THR A 714 6.21 -18.07 9.15
C THR A 714 6.03 -18.90 7.88
N LEU A 715 6.21 -18.28 6.72
CA LEU A 715 6.06 -18.91 5.41
C LEU A 715 7.42 -18.90 4.71
N THR A 716 7.95 -20.07 4.40
CA THR A 716 9.27 -20.23 3.79
C THR A 716 9.16 -21.03 2.51
N ASP A 717 9.70 -20.52 1.42
CA ASP A 717 9.77 -21.23 0.14
C ASP A 717 10.81 -22.38 0.16
N THR A 718 11.04 -23.00 -1.00
CA THR A 718 12.11 -24.00 -1.18
C THR A 718 13.16 -23.56 -2.20
N GLY A 719 13.18 -22.28 -2.54
CA GLY A 719 14.12 -21.68 -3.46
C GLY A 719 15.54 -21.62 -2.89
N SER A 720 16.47 -21.03 -3.65
CA SER A 720 17.88 -20.98 -3.27
C SER A 720 18.42 -19.54 -3.31
N PRO A 721 18.78 -18.94 -2.15
CA PRO A 721 18.53 -19.45 -0.80
C PRO A 721 17.02 -19.46 -0.45
N PRO A 722 16.56 -20.28 0.52
CA PRO A 722 15.15 -20.25 0.93
C PRO A 722 14.79 -18.90 1.55
N LEU A 723 13.73 -18.26 1.06
CA LEU A 723 13.26 -16.97 1.57
C LEU A 723 12.01 -17.13 2.42
N THR A 724 11.91 -16.24 3.41
CA THR A 724 10.85 -16.29 4.42
C THR A 724 10.14 -14.96 4.52
N ARG A 725 8.82 -15.01 4.56
CA ARG A 725 7.95 -13.88 4.95
C ARG A 725 6.98 -14.32 6.03
N TYR A 726 6.38 -13.35 6.69
CA TYR A 726 5.53 -13.62 7.84
C TYR A 726 4.15 -12.98 7.70
N ARG A 727 3.19 -13.50 8.44
CA ARG A 727 1.93 -12.82 8.69
C ARG A 727 1.56 -12.90 10.16
N ARG A 728 1.41 -11.73 10.79
CA ARG A 728 0.95 -11.62 12.17
C ARG A 728 -0.58 -11.58 12.24
N VAL A 729 -1.15 -12.40 13.11
CA VAL A 729 -2.57 -12.33 13.50
C VAL A 729 -2.64 -11.94 14.97
N MET A 730 -3.35 -10.85 15.27
CA MET A 730 -3.61 -10.38 16.62
C MET A 730 -5.05 -10.73 17.01
N VAL A 731 -5.19 -11.51 18.08
CA VAL A 731 -6.47 -11.90 18.64
C VAL A 731 -6.64 -11.21 20.00
N THR A 732 -7.60 -10.31 20.09
CA THR A 732 -8.05 -9.71 21.34
C THR A 732 -9.15 -10.60 21.92
N VAL A 733 -8.89 -11.21 23.08
CA VAL A 733 -9.88 -12.00 23.81
C VAL A 733 -10.57 -11.09 24.80
N ASP A 734 -11.88 -10.92 24.64
CA ASP A 734 -12.71 -10.08 25.50
C ASP A 734 -13.68 -10.96 26.32
N PRO A 735 -13.57 -10.98 27.67
CA PRO A 735 -14.47 -11.76 28.51
C PRO A 735 -15.91 -11.25 28.53
N ALA A 736 -16.16 -9.99 28.12
CA ALA A 736 -17.51 -9.43 28.05
C ALA A 736 -18.23 -9.77 26.72
N ARG A 737 -17.49 -10.20 25.69
CA ARG A 737 -18.06 -10.60 24.40
C ARG A 737 -18.70 -11.97 24.53
N ARG A 738 -19.95 -12.12 24.07
CA ARG A 738 -20.63 -13.42 23.97
C ARG A 738 -20.25 -14.09 22.66
N SER A 739 -20.01 -15.40 22.70
CA SER A 739 -19.75 -16.19 21.49
C SER A 739 -20.92 -16.04 20.51
N ILE A 740 -20.62 -15.96 19.21
CA ILE A 740 -21.63 -15.90 18.14
C ILE A 740 -22.53 -17.17 18.18
N SER A 741 -22.04 -18.28 18.73
CA SER A 741 -22.83 -19.51 18.92
C SER A 741 -23.89 -19.44 20.03
N GLU A 742 -23.95 -18.34 20.80
CA GLU A 742 -24.86 -18.16 21.93
C GLU A 742 -25.86 -16.99 21.77
N GLN A 743 -25.96 -16.40 20.57
CA GLN A 743 -27.04 -15.45 20.29
C GLN A 743 -28.31 -16.22 19.83
N PRO A 744 -29.47 -15.98 20.47
CA PRO A 744 -30.72 -16.71 20.19
C PRO A 744 -31.32 -16.43 18.82
#